data_AF-A0AAW9FMH4-F1
#
_entry.id   AF-A0AAW9FMH4-F1
#
_cell.length_a   1.000
_cell.length_b   1.000
_cell.length_c   1.000
_cell.angle_alpha   90.00
_cell.angle_beta   90.00
_cell.angle_gamma   90.00
#
_symmetry.space_group_name_H-M   'P 1'
#
loop_
_entity.id
_entity.type
_entity.pdbx_description
1 polymer ?
#
loop_
_entity_poly.entity_id
_entity_poly.type
_entity_poly.pdbx_seq_one_letter_code
_entity_poly.pdbx_strand_id
1 'polypeptide(L)'
;MAAAENKWQRAKSAALHAFSDRPVAIRIIAKPHPTRRVCIIHLHRTDRVPGILIRSLLLDKAGKGMFYGWMPVGLEAISLDLKNERGETEPVQFTVRGLTLLEMVARIVVHDRKATVQLLRLLAVGNIRGFQFRVVRLCDGLNEPRYADWRSVHRYARPSVPHEDTSLVVPEVLVSIVGDPTLATATRHSLSLQSYRHLTEVAVSQLTSDRDMRASGKIWICLPAGFTLDEDAVESLTRPLIDNSDIVGAYCDEDRIDGNGRLVEPFFKPAWNAPLAKSGWLAPDGAAIRLSSLSDIGSLGTTSAGDLLLAAARHGDIAHVPVPLLHRPAKRLPARVEKPRSSKGPLRVSFVIPTRDRADLLSVCLDGLFAKTTCDDLDVVVIDNDSRQQATMDLFSCYGSRIRRIVMPGAFNFAKACNLGVAHARHELIMLLNNDVSPLNREWLQRMAVELEDDCVGACGPLLLFPDGFTQHAGVTIGAGSVARHSFHFRHPSANEDEQLISQRREISAVTAACLLTRKTLWNNVGGMNEDNLAVAFNDVDYCLKVRESGNKIIWTPHARLTHLESVSRKADDTPEKLRRFAKEEKYMHERWGKVLLNDPYYNPNLSLSAGDFVLDALPRDLSPRLADAARQAN
;
A
#
# COMPACT_ATOMS: atom_id res chain seq x y z
N MET A 1 -24.91 -44.03 15.76
CA MET A 1 -24.75 -43.02 14.68
C MET A 1 -23.90 -41.81 15.07
N ALA A 2 -23.88 -41.36 16.34
CA ALA A 2 -23.02 -40.25 16.80
C ALA A 2 -21.49 -40.52 16.86
N ALA A 3 -21.04 -41.77 16.71
CA ALA A 3 -19.62 -42.12 16.72
C ALA A 3 -18.95 -42.08 15.32
N ALA A 4 -19.74 -42.03 14.24
CA ALA A 4 -19.23 -42.04 12.87
C ALA A 4 -18.96 -40.62 12.31
N GLU A 5 -19.75 -39.61 12.73
CA GLU A 5 -19.52 -38.19 12.41
C GLU A 5 -18.22 -37.66 13.03
N ASN A 6 -17.84 -38.15 14.22
CA ASN A 6 -16.66 -37.70 14.95
C ASN A 6 -15.34 -38.24 14.38
N LYS A 7 -15.36 -39.32 13.59
CA LYS A 7 -14.18 -39.89 12.92
C LYS A 7 -13.92 -39.25 11.55
N TRP A 8 -14.98 -38.88 10.82
CA TRP A 8 -14.89 -38.26 9.49
C TRP A 8 -14.43 -36.79 9.53
N GLN A 9 -14.87 -35.99 10.50
CA GLN A 9 -14.37 -34.62 10.69
C GLN A 9 -12.90 -34.60 11.19
N ARG A 10 -12.52 -35.49 12.11
CA ARG A 10 -11.13 -35.63 12.58
C ARG A 10 -10.16 -36.12 11.49
N ALA A 11 -10.60 -37.02 10.60
CA ALA A 11 -9.79 -37.48 9.46
C ALA A 11 -9.58 -36.39 8.39
N LYS A 12 -10.57 -35.50 8.16
CA LYS A 12 -10.41 -34.32 7.29
C LYS A 12 -9.49 -33.25 7.91
N SER A 13 -9.55 -33.04 9.22
CA SER A 13 -8.66 -32.12 9.94
C SER A 13 -7.19 -32.59 9.94
N ALA A 14 -6.92 -33.87 10.21
CA ALA A 14 -5.56 -34.43 10.15
C ALA A 14 -4.93 -34.38 8.75
N ALA A 15 -5.74 -34.54 7.69
CA ALA A 15 -5.28 -34.45 6.31
C ALA A 15 -4.95 -32.99 5.88
N LEU A 16 -5.62 -31.99 6.46
CA LEU A 16 -5.38 -30.58 6.14
C LEU A 16 -4.18 -29.99 6.86
N HIS A 17 -3.86 -30.46 8.08
CA HIS A 17 -2.60 -30.11 8.75
C HIS A 17 -1.36 -30.46 7.91
N ALA A 18 -1.42 -31.53 7.11
CA ALA A 18 -0.34 -31.91 6.20
C ALA A 18 -0.08 -30.87 5.08
N PHE A 19 -0.99 -29.93 4.87
CA PHE A 19 -0.83 -28.81 3.93
C PHE A 19 -0.45 -27.49 4.62
N SER A 20 -0.31 -27.45 5.96
CA SER A 20 0.16 -26.24 6.66
C SER A 20 1.54 -25.82 6.13
N ASP A 21 1.69 -24.52 5.85
CA ASP A 21 2.91 -23.94 5.29
C ASP A 21 3.40 -24.62 3.99
N ARG A 22 2.46 -25.05 3.14
CA ARG A 22 2.76 -25.66 1.84
C ARG A 22 1.92 -25.04 0.73
N PRO A 23 2.41 -25.07 -0.52
CA PRO A 23 1.63 -24.65 -1.66
C PRO A 23 0.60 -25.71 -2.03
N VAL A 24 -0.62 -25.26 -2.33
CA VAL A 24 -1.73 -26.15 -2.72
C VAL A 24 -2.48 -25.62 -3.94
N ALA A 25 -3.13 -26.54 -4.62
CA ALA A 25 -4.21 -26.26 -5.56
C ALA A 25 -5.54 -26.73 -4.95
N ILE A 26 -6.55 -25.87 -5.00
CA ILE A 26 -7.91 -26.17 -4.56
C ILE A 26 -8.83 -26.12 -5.78
N ARG A 27 -9.31 -27.28 -6.20
CA ARG A 27 -10.29 -27.37 -7.29
C ARG A 27 -11.68 -27.19 -6.73
N ILE A 28 -12.45 -26.27 -7.30
CA ILE A 28 -13.78 -25.88 -6.84
C ILE A 28 -14.81 -26.20 -7.94
N ILE A 29 -15.91 -26.84 -7.55
CA ILE A 29 -17.04 -27.21 -8.43
C ILE A 29 -18.34 -26.84 -7.72
N ALA A 30 -19.06 -25.88 -8.30
CA ALA A 30 -20.38 -25.41 -7.91
C ALA A 30 -21.37 -25.63 -9.06
N LYS A 31 -22.65 -25.27 -8.86
CA LYS A 31 -23.64 -25.34 -9.93
C LYS A 31 -23.33 -24.31 -11.03
N PRO A 32 -23.60 -24.62 -12.31
CA PRO A 32 -23.56 -23.63 -13.39
C PRO A 32 -24.44 -22.43 -13.08
N HIS A 33 -24.03 -21.25 -13.54
CA HIS A 33 -24.71 -19.99 -13.28
C HIS A 33 -24.64 -19.07 -14.52
N PRO A 34 -25.69 -18.26 -14.81
CA PRO A 34 -25.68 -17.37 -15.98
C PRO A 34 -24.52 -16.35 -15.98
N THR A 35 -24.16 -15.90 -14.79
CA THR A 35 -23.05 -14.98 -14.53
C THR A 35 -21.91 -15.67 -13.77
N ARG A 36 -20.71 -15.09 -13.86
CA ARG A 36 -19.58 -15.51 -13.02
C ARG A 36 -19.85 -15.13 -11.56
N ARG A 37 -19.30 -15.90 -10.63
CA ARG A 37 -19.52 -15.70 -9.19
C ARG A 37 -18.21 -15.79 -8.42
N VAL A 38 -18.09 -15.00 -7.37
CA VAL A 38 -16.95 -15.04 -6.47
C VAL A 38 -17.18 -16.09 -5.39
N CYS A 39 -16.23 -17.00 -5.22
CA CYS A 39 -16.18 -17.93 -4.11
C CYS A 39 -15.16 -17.43 -3.09
N ILE A 40 -15.55 -17.41 -1.82
CA ILE A 40 -14.71 -17.04 -0.69
C ILE A 40 -14.17 -18.32 -0.06
N ILE A 41 -12.86 -18.34 0.18
CA ILE A 41 -12.14 -19.46 0.79
C ILE A 41 -11.65 -18.99 2.16
N HIS A 42 -12.16 -19.61 3.21
CA HIS A 42 -11.75 -19.39 4.59
C HIS A 42 -10.69 -20.41 4.98
N LEU A 43 -9.52 -19.93 5.36
CA LEU A 43 -8.41 -20.73 5.86
C LEU A 43 -8.34 -20.56 7.38
N HIS A 44 -8.79 -21.57 8.12
CA HIS A 44 -8.87 -21.55 9.58
C HIS A 44 -7.52 -21.92 10.17
N ARG A 45 -7.06 -21.15 11.16
CA ARG A 45 -5.75 -21.25 11.80
C ARG A 45 -5.91 -21.41 13.32
N THR A 46 -5.14 -22.33 13.88
CA THR A 46 -5.07 -22.52 15.34
C THR A 46 -4.08 -21.54 15.97
N ASP A 47 -4.40 -20.98 17.14
CA ASP A 47 -3.54 -20.09 17.94
C ASP A 47 -2.99 -18.85 17.21
N ARG A 48 -3.72 -18.33 16.22
CA ARG A 48 -3.37 -17.12 15.45
C ARG A 48 -4.52 -16.13 15.42
N VAL A 49 -4.17 -14.85 15.26
CA VAL A 49 -5.14 -13.77 15.04
C VAL A 49 -4.82 -13.09 13.70
N PRO A 50 -5.80 -12.94 12.78
CA PRO A 50 -7.16 -13.49 12.86
C PRO A 50 -7.14 -15.03 12.79
N GLY A 51 -8.09 -15.68 13.46
CA GLY A 51 -8.24 -17.14 13.38
C GLY A 51 -8.62 -17.63 11.98
N ILE A 52 -9.10 -16.74 11.10
CA ILE A 52 -9.49 -17.05 9.73
C ILE A 52 -8.79 -16.08 8.78
N LEU A 53 -8.10 -16.62 7.77
CA LEU A 53 -7.65 -15.83 6.62
C LEU A 53 -8.62 -16.01 5.47
N ILE A 54 -9.00 -14.90 4.84
CA ILE A 54 -9.92 -14.88 3.71
C ILE A 54 -9.12 -14.83 2.40
N ARG A 55 -9.54 -15.64 1.43
CA ARG A 55 -9.11 -15.61 0.02
C ARG A 55 -10.35 -15.60 -0.87
N SER A 56 -10.19 -15.16 -2.11
CA SER A 56 -11.27 -15.08 -3.08
C SER A 56 -10.84 -15.77 -4.38
N LEU A 57 -11.80 -16.32 -5.12
CA LEU A 57 -11.60 -16.86 -6.45
C LEU A 57 -12.84 -16.60 -7.32
N LEU A 58 -12.62 -16.15 -8.56
CA LEU A 58 -13.70 -15.98 -9.53
C LEU A 58 -13.98 -17.30 -10.26
N LEU A 59 -15.18 -17.86 -10.08
CA LEU A 59 -15.64 -19.06 -10.79
C LEU A 59 -16.14 -18.73 -12.19
N ASP A 60 -16.00 -19.68 -13.12
CA ASP A 60 -16.61 -19.59 -14.45
C ASP A 60 -18.13 -19.83 -14.43
N LYS A 61 -18.78 -19.59 -15.57
CA LYS A 61 -20.24 -19.81 -15.74
C LYS A 61 -20.64 -21.28 -15.60
N ALA A 62 -19.69 -22.22 -15.75
CA ALA A 62 -19.92 -23.64 -15.50
C ALA A 62 -19.76 -24.01 -14.01
N GLY A 63 -19.54 -23.02 -13.13
CA GLY A 63 -19.37 -23.20 -11.69
C GLY A 63 -17.99 -23.75 -11.31
N LYS A 64 -16.99 -23.67 -12.18
CA LYS A 64 -15.67 -24.28 -11.96
C LYS A 64 -14.61 -23.21 -11.68
N GLY A 65 -13.65 -23.56 -10.82
CA GLY A 65 -12.50 -22.74 -10.50
C GLY A 65 -11.33 -23.56 -9.98
N MET A 66 -10.13 -22.99 -10.10
CA MET A 66 -8.91 -23.53 -9.51
C MET A 66 -8.19 -22.43 -8.76
N PHE A 67 -8.08 -22.59 -7.43
CA PHE A 67 -7.29 -21.72 -6.59
C PHE A 67 -5.87 -22.28 -6.42
N TYR A 68 -4.86 -21.42 -6.45
CA TYR A 68 -3.47 -21.74 -6.19
C TYR A 68 -2.95 -20.85 -5.07
N GLY A 69 -2.34 -21.40 -4.02
CA GLY A 69 -1.78 -20.52 -3.01
C GLY A 69 -0.97 -21.22 -1.94
N TRP A 70 -0.24 -20.41 -1.18
CA TRP A 70 0.51 -20.90 -0.03
C TRP A 70 -0.38 -20.92 1.21
N MET A 71 -0.51 -22.09 1.83
CA MET A 71 -1.31 -22.25 3.04
C MET A 71 -0.65 -21.63 4.26
N PRO A 72 -1.42 -21.05 5.20
CA PRO A 72 -0.85 -20.45 6.39
C PRO A 72 -0.24 -21.49 7.32
N VAL A 73 0.67 -21.03 8.17
CA VAL A 73 1.13 -21.77 9.35
C VAL A 73 -0.06 -22.01 10.28
N GLY A 74 -0.18 -23.23 10.79
CA GLY A 74 -1.26 -23.61 11.71
C GLY A 74 -2.60 -23.84 11.03
N LEU A 75 -2.62 -24.14 9.72
CA LEU A 75 -3.85 -24.47 9.01
C LEU A 75 -4.54 -25.69 9.65
N GLU A 76 -5.81 -25.53 10.00
CA GLU A 76 -6.64 -26.54 10.65
C GLU A 76 -7.81 -26.99 9.77
N ALA A 77 -8.47 -26.04 9.11
CA ALA A 77 -9.62 -26.30 8.26
C ALA A 77 -9.68 -25.35 7.07
N ILE A 78 -10.37 -25.79 6.01
CA ILE A 78 -10.73 -24.98 4.86
C ILE A 78 -12.25 -25.06 4.70
N SER A 79 -12.91 -23.91 4.62
CA SER A 79 -14.33 -23.82 4.27
C SER A 79 -14.53 -22.84 3.11
N LEU A 80 -15.53 -23.11 2.27
CA LEU A 80 -15.86 -22.26 1.13
C LEU A 80 -17.23 -21.62 1.36
N ASP A 81 -17.37 -20.37 0.98
CA ASP A 81 -18.65 -19.65 0.94
C ASP A 81 -18.89 -19.14 -0.48
N LEU A 82 -20.03 -19.53 -1.04
CA LEU A 82 -20.50 -19.09 -2.35
C LEU A 82 -21.96 -18.70 -2.18
N LYS A 83 -22.30 -17.44 -2.40
CA LYS A 83 -23.68 -16.97 -2.26
C LYS A 83 -24.49 -17.28 -3.53
N ASN A 84 -25.74 -17.69 -3.34
CA ASN A 84 -26.75 -17.73 -4.39
C ASN A 84 -27.40 -16.35 -4.59
N GLU A 85 -28.34 -16.23 -5.53
CA GLU A 85 -29.04 -14.96 -5.83
C GLU A 85 -29.83 -14.39 -4.64
N ARG A 86 -30.18 -15.24 -3.65
CA ARG A 86 -30.88 -14.85 -2.42
C ARG A 86 -29.93 -14.51 -1.27
N GLY A 87 -28.61 -14.54 -1.50
CA GLY A 87 -27.60 -14.31 -0.47
C GLY A 87 -27.35 -15.51 0.46
N GLU A 88 -27.96 -16.66 0.19
CA GLU A 88 -27.77 -17.88 0.98
C GLU A 88 -26.54 -18.66 0.50
N THR A 89 -25.89 -19.38 1.39
CA THR A 89 -24.72 -20.21 1.04
C THR A 89 -25.13 -21.42 0.21
N GLU A 90 -24.58 -21.52 -1.00
CA GLU A 90 -24.73 -22.66 -1.90
C GLU A 90 -23.72 -23.76 -1.55
N PRO A 91 -24.11 -25.05 -1.57
CA PRO A 91 -23.17 -26.14 -1.39
C PRO A 91 -22.15 -26.21 -2.53
N VAL A 92 -20.88 -26.26 -2.18
CA VAL A 92 -19.75 -26.34 -3.11
C VAL A 92 -18.92 -27.59 -2.84
N GLN A 93 -18.53 -28.31 -3.89
CA GLN A 93 -17.57 -29.40 -3.79
C GLN A 93 -16.16 -28.87 -4.06
N PHE A 94 -15.19 -29.29 -3.24
CA PHE A 94 -13.80 -28.95 -3.48
C PHE A 94 -12.84 -30.10 -3.15
N THR A 95 -11.69 -30.09 -3.80
CA THR A 95 -10.58 -31.02 -3.54
C THR A 95 -9.28 -30.22 -3.39
N VAL A 96 -8.42 -30.66 -2.48
CA VAL A 96 -7.13 -30.00 -2.17
C VAL A 96 -5.99 -30.93 -2.56
N ARG A 97 -4.99 -30.39 -3.26
CA ARG A 97 -3.79 -31.13 -3.68
C ARG A 97 -2.54 -30.29 -3.39
N GLY A 98 -1.52 -30.92 -2.80
CA GLY A 98 -0.20 -30.29 -2.64
C GLY A 98 0.47 -30.06 -3.99
N LEU A 99 1.23 -28.96 -4.10
CA LEU A 99 2.03 -28.62 -5.26
C LEU A 99 3.52 -28.79 -4.94
N THR A 100 4.29 -29.17 -5.95
CA THR A 100 5.76 -29.06 -5.86
C THR A 100 6.19 -27.67 -6.29
N LEU A 101 7.38 -27.25 -5.86
CA LEU A 101 7.96 -25.97 -6.31
C LEU A 101 8.11 -25.92 -7.84
N LEU A 102 8.49 -27.05 -8.46
CA LEU A 102 8.63 -27.16 -9.92
C LEU A 102 7.29 -26.95 -10.63
N GLU A 103 6.21 -27.55 -10.13
CA GLU A 103 4.86 -27.35 -10.67
C GLU A 103 4.42 -25.88 -10.57
N MET A 104 4.71 -25.21 -9.45
CA MET A 104 4.40 -23.78 -9.29
C MET A 104 5.16 -22.92 -10.30
N VAL A 105 6.48 -23.12 -10.41
CA VAL A 105 7.32 -22.38 -11.35
C VAL A 105 6.84 -22.59 -12.78
N ALA A 106 6.56 -23.83 -13.19
CA ALA A 106 6.03 -24.13 -14.52
C ALA A 106 4.71 -23.38 -14.81
N ARG A 107 3.80 -23.31 -13.82
CA ARG A 107 2.53 -22.58 -13.97
C ARG A 107 2.73 -21.08 -14.07
N ILE A 108 3.59 -20.51 -13.23
CA ILE A 108 3.95 -19.08 -13.28
C ILE A 108 4.52 -18.75 -14.67
N VAL A 109 5.42 -19.59 -15.18
CA VAL A 109 6.05 -19.38 -16.49
C VAL A 109 5.05 -19.38 -17.64
N VAL A 110 4.04 -20.25 -17.57
CA VAL A 110 2.98 -20.33 -18.58
C VAL A 110 2.02 -19.15 -18.49
N HIS A 111 1.70 -18.69 -17.28
CA HIS A 111 0.62 -17.72 -17.05
C HIS A 111 1.10 -16.26 -17.12
N ASP A 112 2.33 -15.96 -16.70
CA ASP A 112 2.84 -14.60 -16.61
C ASP A 112 4.30 -14.49 -17.07
N ARG A 113 4.46 -13.95 -18.30
CA ARG A 113 5.77 -13.68 -18.89
C ARG A 113 6.55 -12.61 -18.12
N LYS A 114 5.90 -11.60 -17.54
CA LYS A 114 6.56 -10.56 -16.74
C LYS A 114 7.11 -11.16 -15.45
N ALA A 115 6.30 -11.97 -14.76
CA ALA A 115 6.74 -12.73 -13.59
C ALA A 115 7.95 -13.63 -13.88
N THR A 116 7.96 -14.27 -15.05
CA THR A 116 9.09 -15.10 -15.50
C THR A 116 10.38 -14.30 -15.60
N VAL A 117 10.34 -13.14 -16.25
CA VAL A 117 11.51 -12.25 -16.41
C VAL A 117 12.01 -11.78 -15.04
N GLN A 118 11.12 -11.44 -14.12
CA GLN A 118 11.47 -11.05 -12.75
C GLN A 118 12.22 -12.16 -12.01
N LEU A 119 11.74 -13.41 -12.11
CA LEU A 119 12.40 -14.57 -11.50
C LEU A 119 13.78 -14.84 -12.10
N LEU A 120 13.90 -14.75 -13.43
CA LEU A 120 15.18 -14.93 -14.12
C LEU A 120 16.21 -13.87 -13.73
N ARG A 121 15.79 -12.61 -13.54
CA ARG A 121 16.70 -11.53 -13.07
C ARG A 121 17.29 -11.83 -11.71
N LEU A 122 16.50 -12.38 -10.78
CA LEU A 122 16.99 -12.76 -9.45
C LEU A 122 18.00 -13.92 -9.54
N LEU A 123 17.72 -14.93 -10.36
CA LEU A 123 18.66 -16.02 -10.59
C LEU A 123 19.96 -15.55 -11.27
N ALA A 124 19.87 -14.60 -12.20
CA ALA A 124 21.03 -14.05 -12.91
C ALA A 124 22.04 -13.36 -11.97
N VAL A 125 21.58 -12.81 -10.84
CA VAL A 125 22.45 -12.24 -9.80
C VAL A 125 22.72 -13.19 -8.63
N GLY A 126 22.30 -14.46 -8.74
CA GLY A 126 22.48 -15.46 -7.68
C GLY A 126 21.58 -15.26 -6.45
N ASN A 127 20.53 -14.43 -6.53
CA ASN A 127 19.62 -14.17 -5.41
C ASN A 127 18.54 -15.26 -5.26
N ILE A 128 18.94 -16.41 -4.72
CA ILE A 128 18.07 -17.57 -4.51
C ILE A 128 16.95 -17.27 -3.49
N ARG A 129 17.23 -16.52 -2.42
CA ARG A 129 16.22 -16.17 -1.41
C ARG A 129 15.12 -15.30 -2.00
N GLY A 130 15.50 -14.28 -2.77
CA GLY A 130 14.57 -13.44 -3.51
C GLY A 130 13.75 -14.23 -4.51
N PHE A 131 14.37 -15.15 -5.24
CA PHE A 131 13.66 -16.07 -6.12
C PHE A 131 12.59 -16.88 -5.37
N GLN A 132 12.96 -17.55 -4.28
CA GLN A 132 12.02 -18.34 -3.47
C GLN A 132 10.87 -17.49 -2.92
N PHE A 133 11.19 -16.32 -2.36
CA PHE A 133 10.19 -15.38 -1.86
C PHE A 133 9.19 -14.97 -2.95
N ARG A 134 9.70 -14.63 -4.15
CA ARG A 134 8.86 -14.22 -5.28
C ARG A 134 8.01 -15.34 -5.81
N VAL A 135 8.51 -16.58 -5.89
CA VAL A 135 7.71 -17.73 -6.35
C VAL A 135 6.47 -17.91 -5.50
N VAL A 136 6.58 -17.78 -4.17
CA VAL A 136 5.41 -17.89 -3.27
C VAL A 136 4.36 -16.82 -3.61
N ARG A 137 4.78 -15.56 -3.77
CA ARG A 137 3.86 -14.44 -4.05
C ARG A 137 3.24 -14.52 -5.45
N LEU A 138 4.01 -14.98 -6.43
CA LEU A 138 3.54 -15.18 -7.81
C LEU A 138 2.57 -16.36 -7.91
N CYS A 139 2.71 -17.37 -7.04
CA CYS A 139 1.74 -18.46 -6.95
C CYS A 139 0.36 -17.97 -6.52
N ASP A 140 0.30 -17.15 -5.47
CA ASP A 140 -0.96 -16.51 -5.05
C ASP A 140 -1.52 -15.60 -6.17
N GLY A 141 -0.66 -15.05 -7.03
CA GLY A 141 -1.05 -14.26 -8.21
C GLY A 141 -1.66 -15.06 -9.37
N LEU A 142 -1.54 -16.40 -9.38
CA LEU A 142 -2.21 -17.24 -10.40
C LEU A 142 -3.74 -17.20 -10.29
N ASN A 143 -4.28 -16.67 -9.19
CA ASN A 143 -5.72 -16.48 -8.99
C ASN A 143 -6.24 -15.14 -9.55
N GLU A 144 -5.36 -14.30 -10.11
CA GLU A 144 -5.74 -13.01 -10.65
C GLU A 144 -6.83 -13.19 -11.72
N PRO A 145 -8.02 -12.61 -11.54
CA PRO A 145 -9.07 -12.73 -12.53
C PRO A 145 -8.71 -11.92 -13.76
N ARG A 146 -9.13 -12.38 -14.94
CA ARG A 146 -9.06 -11.54 -16.15
C ARG A 146 -9.89 -10.28 -15.92
N TYR A 147 -9.32 -9.12 -16.21
CA TYR A 147 -9.94 -7.83 -15.90
C TYR A 147 -11.38 -7.69 -16.44
N ALA A 148 -11.64 -8.14 -17.67
CA ALA A 148 -12.98 -8.13 -18.27
C ALA A 148 -13.99 -9.01 -17.50
N ASP A 149 -13.56 -10.17 -17.01
CA ASP A 149 -14.41 -11.05 -16.19
C ASP A 149 -14.68 -10.42 -14.83
N TRP A 150 -13.65 -9.83 -14.20
CA TRP A 150 -13.78 -9.10 -12.94
C TRP A 150 -14.78 -7.93 -13.06
N ARG A 151 -14.66 -7.10 -14.11
CA ARG A 151 -15.60 -5.99 -14.35
C ARG A 151 -17.03 -6.49 -14.55
N SER A 152 -17.22 -7.62 -15.22
CA SER A 152 -18.56 -8.17 -15.47
C SER A 152 -19.31 -8.57 -14.19
N VAL A 153 -18.60 -8.80 -13.09
CA VAL A 153 -19.20 -9.10 -11.78
C VAL A 153 -19.40 -7.83 -10.97
N HIS A 154 -18.40 -6.95 -10.93
CA HIS A 154 -18.39 -5.79 -10.04
C HIS A 154 -19.06 -4.53 -10.61
N ARG A 155 -19.40 -4.52 -11.91
CA ARG A 155 -20.21 -3.45 -12.52
C ARG A 155 -21.68 -3.51 -12.09
N TYR A 156 -22.27 -4.72 -12.01
CA TYR A 156 -23.70 -4.92 -11.72
C TYR A 156 -24.01 -5.12 -10.23
N ALA A 157 -23.00 -5.25 -9.39
CA ALA A 157 -23.15 -5.38 -7.94
C ALA A 157 -23.28 -4.02 -7.22
N ARG A 158 -23.22 -2.90 -7.95
CA ARG A 158 -23.45 -1.57 -7.38
C ARG A 158 -24.95 -1.40 -7.19
N PRO A 159 -25.44 -1.24 -5.94
CA PRO A 159 -26.84 -0.88 -5.77
C PRO A 159 -27.09 0.42 -6.52
N SER A 160 -28.07 0.46 -7.42
CA SER A 160 -28.70 1.72 -7.80
C SER A 160 -29.15 2.37 -6.51
N VAL A 161 -28.49 3.45 -6.10
CA VAL A 161 -28.88 4.18 -4.89
C VAL A 161 -30.34 4.59 -5.11
N PRO A 162 -31.27 4.24 -4.19
CA PRO A 162 -32.67 4.62 -4.35
C PRO A 162 -32.77 6.14 -4.56
N HIS A 163 -33.46 6.56 -5.61
CA HIS A 163 -33.79 7.96 -5.90
C HIS A 163 -34.73 8.60 -4.86
N GLU A 164 -34.86 8.06 -3.65
CA GLU A 164 -35.99 8.31 -2.77
C GLU A 164 -35.77 9.39 -1.70
N ASP A 165 -34.58 9.97 -1.56
CA ASP A 165 -34.45 11.18 -0.73
C ASP A 165 -34.61 12.44 -1.59
N THR A 166 -35.87 12.77 -1.86
CA THR A 166 -36.34 13.93 -2.64
C THR A 166 -36.06 15.29 -1.98
N SER A 167 -35.29 15.32 -0.89
CA SER A 167 -34.91 16.54 -0.16
C SER A 167 -33.54 17.12 -0.55
N LEU A 168 -32.67 16.35 -1.22
CA LEU A 168 -31.35 16.83 -1.65
C LEU A 168 -31.44 17.60 -2.96
N VAL A 169 -31.12 18.90 -2.92
CA VAL A 169 -30.93 19.72 -4.12
C VAL A 169 -29.78 19.14 -4.93
N VAL A 170 -30.09 18.52 -6.07
CA VAL A 170 -29.09 18.00 -7.02
C VAL A 170 -28.38 19.20 -7.66
N PRO A 171 -27.07 19.42 -7.39
CA PRO A 171 -26.38 20.59 -7.93
C PRO A 171 -26.21 20.47 -9.45
N GLU A 172 -26.19 21.60 -10.15
CA GLU A 172 -25.76 21.61 -11.54
C GLU A 172 -24.28 21.25 -11.63
N VAL A 173 -23.94 20.30 -12.49
CA VAL A 173 -22.56 19.90 -12.79
C VAL A 173 -22.15 20.50 -14.13
N LEU A 174 -21.10 21.30 -14.10
CA LEU A 174 -20.50 21.91 -15.28
C LEU A 174 -19.44 20.98 -15.84
N VAL A 175 -19.45 20.75 -17.14
CA VAL A 175 -18.48 19.87 -17.81
C VAL A 175 -17.74 20.64 -18.89
N SER A 176 -16.42 20.50 -18.93
CA SER A 176 -15.61 21.03 -20.02
C SER A 176 -14.83 19.91 -20.68
N ILE A 177 -14.79 19.89 -22.02
CA ILE A 177 -14.00 18.94 -22.81
C ILE A 177 -12.80 19.67 -23.39
N VAL A 178 -11.59 19.20 -23.08
CA VAL A 178 -10.32 19.85 -23.47
C VAL A 178 -9.46 18.90 -24.30
N GLY A 179 -8.91 19.40 -25.41
CA GLY A 179 -8.02 18.64 -26.28
C GLY A 179 -8.53 18.61 -27.72
N ASP A 180 -8.23 17.54 -28.44
CA ASP A 180 -8.56 17.39 -29.86
C ASP A 180 -10.09 17.36 -30.09
N PRO A 181 -10.66 18.33 -30.84
CA PRO A 181 -12.09 18.37 -31.13
C PRO A 181 -12.63 17.12 -31.83
N THR A 182 -11.80 16.39 -32.58
CA THR A 182 -12.21 15.16 -33.28
C THR A 182 -12.49 14.02 -32.30
N LEU A 183 -11.74 13.96 -31.18
CA LEU A 183 -11.91 12.97 -30.13
C LEU A 183 -13.04 13.32 -29.15
N ALA A 184 -13.42 14.60 -29.07
CA ALA A 184 -14.46 15.09 -28.16
C ALA A 184 -15.84 14.46 -28.41
N THR A 185 -16.12 14.01 -29.64
CA THR A 185 -17.39 13.35 -30.00
C THR A 185 -17.67 12.11 -29.16
N ALA A 186 -16.66 11.26 -28.93
CA ALA A 186 -16.81 10.06 -28.11
C ALA A 186 -17.11 10.40 -26.64
N THR A 187 -16.42 11.42 -26.11
CA THR A 187 -16.64 11.94 -24.76
C THR A 187 -18.06 12.48 -24.60
N ARG A 188 -18.54 13.34 -25.52
CA ARG A 188 -19.91 13.86 -25.51
C ARG A 188 -20.96 12.76 -25.60
N HIS A 189 -20.72 11.75 -26.43
CA HIS A 189 -21.63 10.61 -26.51
C HIS A 189 -21.74 9.88 -25.16
N SER A 190 -20.61 9.57 -24.50
CA SER A 190 -20.64 8.94 -23.17
C SER A 190 -21.27 9.84 -22.08
N LEU A 191 -21.14 11.16 -22.19
CA LEU A 191 -21.81 12.11 -21.30
C LEU A 191 -23.33 12.10 -21.46
N SER A 192 -23.84 11.91 -22.69
CA SER A 192 -25.29 11.81 -22.95
C SER A 192 -25.95 10.57 -22.33
N LEU A 193 -25.15 9.54 -22.04
CA LEU A 193 -25.58 8.29 -21.43
C LEU A 193 -25.55 8.32 -19.90
N GLN A 194 -25.10 9.42 -19.27
CA GLN A 194 -24.97 9.48 -17.82
C GLN A 194 -26.34 9.37 -17.11
N SER A 195 -26.38 8.65 -15.97
CA SER A 195 -27.52 8.62 -15.06
C SER A 195 -27.83 10.02 -14.50
N TYR A 196 -26.77 10.79 -14.22
CA TYR A 196 -26.86 12.16 -13.75
C TYR A 196 -27.27 13.12 -14.87
N ARG A 197 -28.49 13.67 -14.79
CA ARG A 197 -29.08 14.48 -15.88
C ARG A 197 -28.80 15.98 -15.81
N HIS A 198 -28.41 16.50 -14.65
CA HIS A 198 -28.18 17.94 -14.43
C HIS A 198 -26.76 18.36 -14.88
N LEU A 199 -26.47 18.18 -16.16
CA LEU A 199 -25.17 18.44 -16.78
C LEU A 199 -25.23 19.58 -17.80
N THR A 200 -24.29 20.52 -17.71
CA THR A 200 -24.14 21.61 -18.67
C THR A 200 -22.71 21.65 -19.21
N GLU A 201 -22.55 21.47 -20.53
CA GLU A 201 -21.24 21.67 -21.18
C GLU A 201 -20.92 23.16 -21.25
N VAL A 202 -19.75 23.55 -20.73
CA VAL A 202 -19.26 24.94 -20.71
C VAL A 202 -17.82 25.02 -21.20
N ALA A 203 -17.50 26.08 -21.93
CA ALA A 203 -16.13 26.34 -22.35
C ALA A 203 -15.27 26.76 -21.15
N VAL A 204 -14.03 26.25 -21.06
CA VAL A 204 -13.13 26.61 -19.95
C VAL A 204 -12.81 28.12 -19.95
N SER A 205 -12.77 28.76 -21.12
CA SER A 205 -12.60 30.21 -21.24
C SER A 205 -13.72 30.98 -20.55
N GLN A 206 -14.97 30.52 -20.69
CA GLN A 206 -16.14 31.12 -20.02
C GLN A 206 -16.02 31.00 -18.51
N LEU A 207 -15.69 29.80 -18.00
CA LEU A 207 -15.44 29.58 -16.57
C LEU A 207 -14.30 30.46 -16.06
N THR A 208 -13.27 30.70 -16.88
CA THR A 208 -12.12 31.52 -16.48
C THR A 208 -12.50 32.99 -16.35
N SER A 209 -13.36 33.51 -17.23
CA SER A 209 -13.80 34.91 -17.25
C SER A 209 -14.92 35.24 -16.25
N ASP A 210 -15.79 34.27 -15.94
CA ASP A 210 -16.99 34.47 -15.14
C ASP A 210 -16.70 34.29 -13.63
N ARG A 211 -16.47 35.40 -12.94
CA ARG A 211 -16.12 35.39 -11.51
C ARG A 211 -17.24 34.85 -10.61
N ASP A 212 -18.50 35.12 -10.96
CA ASP A 212 -19.63 34.67 -10.16
C ASP A 212 -19.82 33.16 -10.30
N MET A 213 -19.65 32.62 -11.52
CA MET A 213 -19.64 31.17 -11.75
C MET A 213 -18.50 30.49 -10.99
N ARG A 214 -17.31 31.11 -10.91
CA ARG A 214 -16.18 30.57 -10.14
C ARG A 214 -16.39 30.62 -8.63
N ALA A 215 -17.06 31.65 -8.13
CA ALA A 215 -17.41 31.76 -6.72
C ALA A 215 -18.58 30.83 -6.32
N SER A 216 -19.28 30.26 -7.31
CA SER A 216 -20.41 29.37 -7.06
C SER A 216 -20.00 28.06 -6.39
N GLY A 217 -20.92 27.46 -5.63
CA GLY A 217 -20.77 26.12 -5.06
C GLY A 217 -20.94 24.98 -6.07
N LYS A 218 -21.04 25.29 -7.37
CA LYS A 218 -21.23 24.29 -8.44
C LYS A 218 -20.01 23.36 -8.54
N ILE A 219 -20.27 22.16 -9.05
CA ILE A 219 -19.24 21.16 -9.29
C ILE A 219 -18.81 21.24 -10.75
N TRP A 220 -17.51 21.19 -11.01
CA TRP A 220 -16.93 21.20 -12.33
C TRP A 220 -16.12 19.94 -12.60
N ILE A 221 -16.27 19.37 -13.79
CA ILE A 221 -15.49 18.24 -14.29
C ILE A 221 -14.81 18.66 -15.60
N CYS A 222 -13.48 18.57 -15.62
CA CYS A 222 -12.67 18.83 -16.82
C CYS A 222 -12.21 17.51 -17.45
N LEU A 223 -12.76 17.14 -18.60
CA LEU A 223 -12.49 15.89 -19.29
C LEU A 223 -11.53 16.08 -20.47
N PRO A 224 -10.45 15.29 -20.57
CA PRO A 224 -9.68 15.23 -21.80
C PRO A 224 -10.49 14.62 -22.94
N ALA A 225 -10.40 15.20 -24.13
CA ALA A 225 -11.09 14.71 -25.31
C ALA A 225 -10.68 13.27 -25.66
N GLY A 226 -11.67 12.43 -25.93
CA GLY A 226 -11.50 11.01 -26.23
C GLY A 226 -11.63 10.08 -25.03
N PHE A 227 -11.67 10.61 -23.80
CA PHE A 227 -12.05 9.81 -22.64
C PHE A 227 -13.54 9.46 -22.73
N THR A 228 -13.89 8.23 -22.37
CA THR A 228 -15.28 7.81 -22.18
C THR A 228 -15.52 7.45 -20.72
N LEU A 229 -16.78 7.44 -20.31
CA LEU A 229 -17.19 7.25 -18.93
C LEU A 229 -18.18 6.07 -18.81
N ASP A 230 -18.14 5.37 -17.68
CA ASP A 230 -19.25 4.51 -17.25
C ASP A 230 -20.53 5.35 -17.05
N GLU A 231 -21.71 4.76 -17.22
CA GLU A 231 -23.01 5.46 -17.19
C GLU A 231 -23.33 6.12 -15.84
N ASP A 232 -22.75 5.64 -14.74
CA ASP A 232 -22.91 6.18 -13.38
C ASP A 232 -21.71 7.02 -12.91
N ALA A 233 -20.79 7.35 -13.80
CA ALA A 233 -19.51 7.96 -13.44
C ALA A 233 -19.66 9.36 -12.82
N VAL A 234 -20.46 10.24 -13.43
CA VAL A 234 -20.69 11.60 -12.93
C VAL A 234 -21.37 11.56 -11.57
N GLU A 235 -22.38 10.71 -11.40
CA GLU A 235 -23.06 10.54 -10.12
C GLU A 235 -22.09 10.05 -9.05
N SER A 236 -21.32 9.00 -9.36
CA SER A 236 -20.33 8.41 -8.44
C SER A 236 -19.25 9.40 -8.01
N LEU A 237 -18.79 10.26 -8.93
CA LEU A 237 -17.76 11.27 -8.66
C LEU A 237 -18.30 12.48 -7.89
N THR A 238 -19.57 12.85 -8.08
CA THR A 238 -20.16 14.04 -7.46
C THR A 238 -20.76 13.74 -6.09
N ARG A 239 -21.21 12.50 -5.86
CA ARG A 239 -21.81 12.04 -4.60
C ARG A 239 -21.00 12.40 -3.35
N PRO A 240 -19.67 12.18 -3.28
CA PRO A 240 -18.90 12.56 -2.10
C PRO A 240 -18.95 14.07 -1.77
N LEU A 241 -18.99 14.93 -2.80
CA LEU A 241 -19.07 16.39 -2.62
C LEU A 241 -20.48 16.87 -2.24
N ILE A 242 -21.50 16.08 -2.55
CA ILE A 242 -22.90 16.35 -2.22
C ILE A 242 -23.17 15.90 -0.78
N ASP A 243 -22.74 14.70 -0.43
CA ASP A 243 -22.99 14.08 0.87
C ASP A 243 -22.17 14.73 1.99
N ASN A 244 -21.01 15.32 1.65
CA ASN A 244 -20.15 16.02 2.61
C ASN A 244 -19.57 17.31 2.02
N SER A 245 -19.91 18.45 2.63
CA SER A 245 -19.44 19.78 2.20
C SER A 245 -17.94 20.01 2.40
N ASP A 246 -17.30 19.27 3.32
CA ASP A 246 -15.85 19.34 3.56
C ASP A 246 -15.06 18.73 2.40
N ILE A 247 -15.71 17.87 1.60
CA ILE A 247 -15.13 17.31 0.37
C ILE A 247 -15.31 18.34 -0.75
N VAL A 248 -14.18 18.82 -1.25
CA VAL A 248 -14.11 19.85 -2.30
C VAL A 248 -13.65 19.30 -3.64
N GLY A 249 -13.17 18.05 -3.67
CA GLY A 249 -12.87 17.36 -4.92
C GLY A 249 -12.93 15.85 -4.77
N ALA A 250 -13.18 15.17 -5.88
CA ALA A 250 -13.16 13.72 -5.97
C ALA A 250 -12.57 13.25 -7.30
N TYR A 251 -11.81 12.17 -7.27
CA TYR A 251 -11.28 11.50 -8.46
C TYR A 251 -11.50 9.99 -8.35
N CYS A 252 -11.36 9.28 -9.46
CA CYS A 252 -11.56 7.84 -9.52
C CYS A 252 -10.36 7.08 -10.12
N ASP A 253 -10.44 5.76 -10.09
CA ASP A 253 -9.54 4.92 -10.88
C ASP A 253 -9.88 5.01 -12.37
N GLU A 254 -8.97 4.55 -13.22
CA GLU A 254 -9.16 4.58 -14.68
C GLU A 254 -8.67 3.29 -15.31
N ASP A 255 -9.05 3.06 -16.55
CA ASP A 255 -8.50 2.00 -17.40
C ASP A 255 -8.34 2.50 -18.84
N ARG A 256 -7.91 1.62 -19.75
CA ARG A 256 -7.74 1.94 -21.16
C ARG A 256 -8.74 1.16 -22.00
N ILE A 257 -9.33 1.82 -22.99
CA ILE A 257 -10.06 1.13 -24.06
C ILE A 257 -9.09 0.78 -25.20
N ASP A 258 -9.04 -0.49 -25.61
CA ASP A 258 -8.22 -0.92 -26.75
C ASP A 258 -8.93 -0.71 -28.10
N GLY A 259 -8.22 -0.97 -29.20
CA GLY A 259 -8.76 -0.80 -30.55
C GLY A 259 -9.95 -1.72 -30.88
N ASN A 260 -10.27 -2.71 -30.03
CA ASN A 260 -11.44 -3.57 -30.16
C ASN A 260 -12.58 -3.15 -29.21
N GLY A 261 -12.48 -2.00 -28.55
CA GLY A 261 -13.47 -1.52 -27.59
C GLY A 261 -13.41 -2.25 -26.23
N ARG A 262 -12.35 -3.01 -25.95
CA ARG A 262 -12.22 -3.75 -24.68
C ARG A 262 -11.49 -2.92 -23.64
N LEU A 263 -12.00 -2.94 -22.41
CA LEU A 263 -11.34 -2.32 -21.26
C LEU A 263 -10.17 -3.20 -20.79
N VAL A 264 -9.00 -2.59 -20.69
CA VAL A 264 -7.72 -3.23 -20.38
C VAL A 264 -6.85 -2.28 -19.55
N GLU A 265 -5.76 -2.80 -18.96
CA GLU A 265 -4.75 -1.99 -18.25
C GLU A 265 -5.37 -1.05 -17.18
N PRO A 266 -6.06 -1.59 -16.15
CA PRO A 266 -6.57 -0.77 -15.07
C PRO A 266 -5.45 -0.08 -14.30
N PHE A 267 -5.70 1.15 -13.87
CA PHE A 267 -4.81 1.95 -13.05
C PHE A 267 -5.50 2.30 -11.72
N PHE A 268 -5.15 1.51 -10.72
CA PHE A 268 -5.66 1.59 -9.37
C PHE A 268 -4.84 2.58 -8.53
N LYS A 269 -5.50 3.64 -8.06
CA LYS A 269 -4.89 4.76 -7.34
C LYS A 269 -5.03 4.56 -5.82
N PRO A 270 -4.14 5.14 -4.98
CA PRO A 270 -4.40 5.27 -3.55
C PRO A 270 -5.47 6.34 -3.29
N ALA A 271 -5.87 6.49 -2.03
CA ALA A 271 -6.52 7.72 -1.57
C ALA A 271 -5.60 8.93 -1.74
N TRP A 272 -6.13 10.13 -1.49
CA TRP A 272 -5.46 11.39 -1.82
C TRP A 272 -3.98 11.40 -1.39
N ASN A 273 -3.10 11.67 -2.35
CA ASN A 273 -1.66 11.66 -2.16
C ASN A 273 -1.06 12.84 -2.94
N ALA A 274 -0.93 13.97 -2.26
CA ALA A 274 -0.47 15.22 -2.85
C ALA A 274 0.88 15.10 -3.60
N PRO A 275 1.89 14.36 -3.08
CA PRO A 275 3.15 14.15 -3.81
C PRO A 275 2.96 13.43 -5.16
N LEU A 276 2.07 12.42 -5.22
CA LEU A 276 1.77 11.72 -6.47
C LEU A 276 0.92 12.56 -7.42
N ALA A 277 0.06 13.44 -6.91
CA ALA A 277 -0.65 14.41 -7.75
C ALA A 277 0.33 15.37 -8.41
N LYS A 278 1.30 15.88 -7.64
CA LYS A 278 2.32 16.83 -8.11
C LYS A 278 3.28 16.23 -9.15
N SER A 279 3.64 14.97 -9.00
CA SER A 279 4.49 14.28 -9.99
C SER A 279 3.74 13.89 -11.28
N GLY A 280 2.41 14.03 -11.29
CA GLY A 280 1.56 13.52 -12.36
C GLY A 280 1.35 12.01 -12.32
N TRP A 281 1.87 11.30 -11.32
CA TRP A 281 1.64 9.85 -11.17
C TRP A 281 0.20 9.53 -10.79
N LEU A 282 -0.44 10.34 -9.94
CA LEU A 282 -1.85 10.13 -9.60
C LEU A 282 -2.71 10.31 -10.85
N ALA A 283 -2.40 11.32 -11.68
CA ALA A 283 -3.15 11.73 -12.88
C ALA A 283 -4.68 11.67 -12.69
N PRO A 284 -5.26 12.58 -11.88
CA PRO A 284 -6.68 12.60 -11.57
C PRO A 284 -7.50 13.27 -12.69
N ASP A 285 -7.23 12.90 -13.95
CA ASP A 285 -7.93 13.43 -15.12
C ASP A 285 -9.45 13.20 -14.96
N GLY A 286 -10.27 14.22 -15.22
CA GLY A 286 -11.72 14.12 -15.04
C GLY A 286 -12.20 14.12 -13.58
N ALA A 287 -11.38 14.60 -12.64
CA ALA A 287 -11.83 14.84 -11.27
C ALA A 287 -13.01 15.84 -11.22
N ALA A 288 -13.94 15.59 -10.30
CA ALA A 288 -15.00 16.51 -9.92
C ALA A 288 -14.48 17.47 -8.85
N ILE A 289 -14.64 18.77 -9.05
CA ILE A 289 -14.09 19.80 -8.16
C ILE A 289 -15.14 20.88 -7.90
N ARG A 290 -15.29 21.30 -6.64
CA ARG A 290 -16.11 22.46 -6.28
C ARG A 290 -15.44 23.73 -6.80
N LEU A 291 -16.10 24.48 -7.68
CA LEU A 291 -15.50 25.63 -8.36
C LEU A 291 -14.98 26.69 -7.40
N SER A 292 -15.69 26.94 -6.30
CA SER A 292 -15.27 27.89 -5.26
C SER A 292 -13.89 27.58 -4.64
N SER A 293 -13.44 26.32 -4.69
CA SER A 293 -12.11 25.91 -4.20
C SER A 293 -10.96 26.20 -5.18
N LEU A 294 -11.29 26.70 -6.38
CA LEU A 294 -10.32 27.03 -7.44
C LEU A 294 -10.24 28.53 -7.68
N SER A 295 -10.76 29.39 -6.79
CA SER A 295 -10.79 30.85 -6.95
C SER A 295 -9.42 31.47 -7.29
N ASP A 296 -8.34 30.91 -6.74
CA ASP A 296 -6.96 31.42 -6.90
C ASP A 296 -6.26 30.99 -8.21
N ILE A 297 -6.88 30.13 -9.03
CA ILE A 297 -6.24 29.58 -10.24
C ILE A 297 -6.50 30.48 -11.46
N GLY A 298 -5.49 31.17 -11.96
CA GLY A 298 -5.65 32.05 -13.13
C GLY A 298 -6.13 31.32 -14.40
N SER A 299 -5.49 30.21 -14.78
CA SER A 299 -5.68 29.57 -16.08
C SER A 299 -6.16 28.12 -15.95
N LEU A 300 -7.48 27.95 -15.76
CA LEU A 300 -8.09 26.61 -15.58
C LEU A 300 -7.82 25.65 -16.75
N GLY A 301 -7.78 26.14 -18.00
CA GLY A 301 -7.65 25.29 -19.19
C GLY A 301 -6.24 24.76 -19.46
N THR A 302 -5.21 25.33 -18.85
CA THR A 302 -3.81 24.91 -19.03
C THR A 302 -3.20 24.30 -17.77
N THR A 303 -3.93 24.34 -16.66
CA THR A 303 -3.47 23.79 -15.37
C THR A 303 -3.75 22.28 -15.36
N SER A 304 -2.77 21.48 -14.91
CA SER A 304 -2.94 20.03 -14.87
C SER A 304 -4.02 19.63 -13.87
N ALA A 305 -4.70 18.50 -14.09
CA ALA A 305 -5.70 18.00 -13.14
C ALA A 305 -5.12 17.77 -11.73
N GLY A 306 -3.85 17.35 -11.64
CA GLY A 306 -3.12 17.22 -10.38
C GLY A 306 -2.95 18.55 -9.66
N ASP A 307 -2.55 19.60 -10.36
CA ASP A 307 -2.39 20.94 -9.79
C ASP A 307 -3.73 21.57 -9.39
N LEU A 308 -4.81 21.30 -10.14
CA LEU A 308 -6.16 21.71 -9.78
C LEU A 308 -6.61 21.07 -8.47
N LEU A 309 -6.42 19.75 -8.29
CA LEU A 309 -6.76 19.10 -7.01
C LEU A 309 -5.84 19.52 -5.87
N LEU A 310 -4.55 19.78 -6.14
CA LEU A 310 -3.65 20.37 -5.14
C LEU A 310 -4.12 21.76 -4.68
N ALA A 311 -4.71 22.54 -5.58
CA ALA A 311 -5.32 23.81 -5.25
C ALA A 311 -6.58 23.63 -4.41
N ALA A 312 -7.50 22.77 -4.86
CA ALA A 312 -8.73 22.46 -4.14
C ALA A 312 -8.45 21.92 -2.73
N ALA A 313 -7.44 21.07 -2.56
CA ALA A 313 -7.06 20.46 -1.28
C ALA A 313 -6.60 21.48 -0.20
N ARG A 314 -6.38 22.76 -0.55
CA ARG A 314 -6.14 23.82 0.44
C ARG A 314 -7.43 24.29 1.12
N HIS A 315 -8.58 23.98 0.56
CA HIS A 315 -9.89 24.44 1.00
C HIS A 315 -10.78 23.31 1.58
N GLY A 316 -10.34 22.05 1.48
CA GLY A 316 -11.08 20.90 1.99
C GLY A 316 -10.45 19.57 1.58
N ASP A 317 -11.16 18.48 1.86
CA ASP A 317 -10.71 17.13 1.62
C ASP A 317 -10.92 16.69 0.16
N ILE A 318 -10.06 15.79 -0.31
CA ILE A 318 -10.17 15.16 -1.63
C ILE A 318 -10.51 13.68 -1.47
N ALA A 319 -11.62 13.26 -2.05
CA ALA A 319 -12.06 11.87 -2.05
C ALA A 319 -11.51 11.08 -3.23
N HIS A 320 -11.23 9.81 -2.98
CA HIS A 320 -10.94 8.82 -4.02
C HIS A 320 -12.11 7.84 -4.11
N VAL A 321 -12.70 7.72 -5.29
CA VAL A 321 -13.68 6.69 -5.63
C VAL A 321 -12.89 5.52 -6.24
N PRO A 322 -12.69 4.39 -5.51
CA PRO A 322 -11.76 3.33 -5.90
C PRO A 322 -12.36 2.39 -6.97
N VAL A 323 -12.90 2.99 -8.02
CA VAL A 323 -13.62 2.30 -9.09
C VAL A 323 -13.14 2.87 -10.42
N PRO A 324 -12.78 2.01 -11.39
CA PRO A 324 -12.45 2.49 -12.72
C PRO A 324 -13.71 3.04 -13.40
N LEU A 325 -13.86 4.37 -13.48
CA LEU A 325 -15.05 5.02 -14.07
C LEU A 325 -14.74 5.73 -15.38
N LEU A 326 -13.46 6.04 -15.61
CA LEU A 326 -12.97 6.75 -16.79
C LEU A 326 -12.10 5.82 -17.64
N HIS A 327 -12.31 5.86 -18.95
CA HIS A 327 -11.63 5.01 -19.92
C HIS A 327 -10.83 5.86 -20.91
N ARG A 328 -9.52 5.65 -20.94
CA ARG A 328 -8.60 6.40 -21.80
C ARG A 328 -8.51 5.76 -23.18
N PRO A 329 -8.43 6.56 -24.27
CA PRO A 329 -8.20 6.01 -25.60
C PRO A 329 -6.72 5.64 -25.84
N ALA A 330 -5.81 6.16 -25.01
CA ALA A 330 -4.38 6.00 -25.15
C ALA A 330 -3.73 5.58 -23.84
N LYS A 331 -2.49 5.07 -23.93
CA LYS A 331 -1.68 4.74 -22.76
C LYS A 331 -1.37 5.99 -21.95
N ARG A 332 -1.26 5.82 -20.64
CA ARG A 332 -0.82 6.88 -19.73
C ARG A 332 0.59 7.33 -20.09
N LEU A 333 0.82 8.63 -19.97
CA LEU A 333 2.16 9.18 -20.07
C LEU A 333 2.95 8.84 -18.80
N PRO A 334 4.27 8.61 -18.91
CA PRO A 334 5.14 8.46 -17.75
C PRO A 334 5.00 9.63 -16.77
N ALA A 335 4.97 9.33 -15.48
CA ALA A 335 5.02 10.35 -14.43
C ALA A 335 6.37 11.09 -14.45
N ARG A 336 6.37 12.36 -14.02
CA ARG A 336 7.61 13.13 -13.89
C ARG A 336 8.30 12.72 -12.60
N VAL A 337 9.54 12.24 -12.69
CA VAL A 337 10.38 12.04 -11.50
C VAL A 337 10.73 13.42 -10.90
N GLU A 338 10.26 13.68 -9.68
CA GLU A 338 10.58 14.92 -8.98
C GLU A 338 12.08 15.01 -8.66
N LYS A 339 12.62 16.23 -8.74
CA LYS A 339 13.97 16.49 -8.24
C LYS A 339 13.91 16.57 -6.72
N PRO A 340 14.86 15.96 -6.00
CA PRO A 340 14.86 16.07 -4.55
C PRO A 340 15.07 17.51 -4.09
N ARG A 341 14.34 17.88 -3.02
CA ARG A 341 14.47 19.18 -2.36
C ARG A 341 15.85 19.31 -1.69
N SER A 342 16.30 20.55 -1.51
CA SER A 342 17.51 20.89 -0.76
C SER A 342 17.12 21.52 0.58
N SER A 343 17.70 21.07 1.69
CA SER A 343 17.47 21.72 2.99
C SER A 343 18.18 23.08 3.05
N LYS A 344 17.68 23.98 3.89
CA LYS A 344 18.19 25.37 3.99
C LYS A 344 19.01 25.70 5.25
N GLY A 345 19.14 24.78 6.21
CA GLY A 345 19.79 25.04 7.50
C GLY A 345 20.79 23.96 7.94
N PRO A 346 21.53 24.21 9.05
CA PRO A 346 22.46 23.25 9.61
C PRO A 346 21.73 21.99 10.08
N LEU A 347 22.25 20.84 9.70
CA LEU A 347 21.67 19.53 9.94
C LEU A 347 22.27 18.93 11.21
N ARG A 348 21.47 18.88 12.27
CA ARG A 348 21.84 18.29 13.56
C ARG A 348 20.92 17.13 13.87
N VAL A 349 21.46 15.93 13.99
CA VAL A 349 20.68 14.70 14.09
C VAL A 349 21.27 13.79 15.17
N SER A 350 20.40 13.19 15.98
CA SER A 350 20.76 12.11 16.88
C SER A 350 20.42 10.76 16.26
N PHE A 351 21.44 9.93 16.07
CA PHE A 351 21.32 8.56 15.60
C PHE A 351 21.13 7.63 16.78
N VAL A 352 20.12 6.78 16.71
CA VAL A 352 19.84 5.73 17.69
C VAL A 352 20.05 4.40 17.00
N ILE A 353 21.06 3.65 17.45
CA ILE A 353 21.47 2.37 16.85
C ILE A 353 21.38 1.26 17.90
N PRO A 354 20.27 0.50 17.94
CA PRO A 354 20.18 -0.72 18.73
C PRO A 354 21.15 -1.79 18.21
N THR A 355 21.85 -2.46 19.11
CA THR A 355 22.76 -3.56 18.75
C THR A 355 22.79 -4.65 19.81
N ARG A 356 23.10 -5.88 19.39
CA ARG A 356 23.48 -6.99 20.25
C ARG A 356 24.51 -7.82 19.49
N ASP A 357 25.75 -7.77 19.96
CA ASP A 357 26.91 -8.35 19.28
C ASP A 357 27.03 -7.89 17.82
N ARG A 358 27.60 -8.74 16.95
CA ARG A 358 27.73 -8.50 15.51
C ARG A 358 28.55 -7.26 15.19
N ALA A 359 29.75 -7.20 15.77
CA ALA A 359 30.75 -6.18 15.48
C ALA A 359 31.03 -6.05 13.97
N ASP A 360 30.93 -7.15 13.21
CA ASP A 360 31.04 -7.18 11.76
C ASP A 360 29.98 -6.32 11.04
N LEU A 361 28.76 -6.28 11.54
CA LEU A 361 27.69 -5.45 10.97
C LEU A 361 27.77 -4.01 11.48
N LEU A 362 27.91 -3.85 12.80
CA LEU A 362 27.94 -2.54 13.45
C LEU A 362 29.10 -1.68 12.92
N SER A 363 30.26 -2.27 12.66
CA SER A 363 31.39 -1.56 12.04
C SER A 363 31.02 -0.99 10.66
N VAL A 364 30.40 -1.78 9.78
CA VAL A 364 29.96 -1.33 8.44
C VAL A 364 28.95 -0.19 8.52
N CYS A 365 28.03 -0.25 9.49
CA CYS A 365 27.07 0.81 9.74
C CYS A 365 27.77 2.10 10.21
N LEU A 366 28.60 2.02 11.25
CA LEU A 366 29.30 3.18 11.80
C LEU A 366 30.31 3.79 10.82
N ASP A 367 31.12 2.98 10.14
CA ASP A 367 32.07 3.45 9.11
C ASP A 367 31.32 4.14 7.97
N GLY A 368 30.25 3.54 7.48
CA GLY A 368 29.38 4.12 6.46
C GLY A 368 28.76 5.44 6.92
N LEU A 369 28.25 5.48 8.15
CA LEU A 369 27.64 6.66 8.74
C LEU A 369 28.64 7.83 8.79
N PHE A 370 29.83 7.63 9.36
CA PHE A 370 30.80 8.70 9.50
C PHE A 370 31.48 9.10 8.18
N ALA A 371 31.70 8.17 7.26
CA ALA A 371 32.38 8.46 5.99
C ALA A 371 31.45 9.02 4.90
N LYS A 372 30.16 8.66 4.95
CA LYS A 372 29.19 8.93 3.87
C LYS A 372 27.95 9.70 4.34
N THR A 373 28.06 10.51 5.39
CA THR A 373 26.95 11.36 5.82
C THR A 373 27.43 12.79 6.00
N THR A 374 26.82 13.70 5.24
CA THR A 374 26.99 15.14 5.47
C THR A 374 26.03 15.57 6.58
N CYS A 375 26.57 15.98 7.74
CA CYS A 375 25.81 16.41 8.92
C CYS A 375 26.68 17.38 9.72
N ASP A 376 26.10 18.47 10.23
CA ASP A 376 26.84 19.50 10.98
C ASP A 376 27.12 19.05 12.41
N ASP A 377 26.17 18.35 13.05
CA ASP A 377 26.36 17.69 14.34
C ASP A 377 25.73 16.29 14.30
N LEU A 378 26.60 15.28 14.40
CA LEU A 378 26.24 13.88 14.38
C LEU A 378 26.34 13.30 15.80
N ASP A 379 25.21 13.18 16.49
CA ASP A 379 25.15 12.56 17.81
C ASP A 379 24.82 11.07 17.68
N VAL A 380 25.82 10.19 17.84
CA VAL A 380 25.61 8.74 17.67
C VAL A 380 25.44 8.05 19.01
N VAL A 381 24.22 7.59 19.29
CA VAL A 381 23.84 6.83 20.49
C VAL A 381 23.67 5.37 20.12
N VAL A 382 24.55 4.51 20.65
CA VAL A 382 24.49 3.06 20.42
C VAL A 382 23.90 2.40 21.66
N ILE A 383 22.77 1.71 21.47
CA ILE A 383 22.10 0.98 22.55
C ILE A 383 22.57 -0.46 22.52
N ASP A 384 23.50 -0.77 23.41
CA ASP A 384 24.06 -2.09 23.58
C ASP A 384 23.11 -2.94 24.42
N ASN A 385 22.30 -3.75 23.75
CA ASN A 385 21.36 -4.64 24.39
C ASN A 385 22.06 -5.94 24.82
N ASP A 386 22.96 -5.83 25.79
CA ASP A 386 23.61 -6.94 26.48
C ASP A 386 24.54 -7.78 25.58
N SER A 387 25.39 -7.12 24.78
CA SER A 387 26.42 -7.78 23.96
C SER A 387 27.40 -8.58 24.83
N ARG A 388 27.82 -9.74 24.34
CA ARG A 388 28.67 -10.71 25.07
C ARG A 388 29.99 -11.02 24.38
N GLN A 389 30.12 -10.71 23.09
CA GLN A 389 31.31 -11.01 22.31
C GLN A 389 32.40 -9.96 22.53
N GLN A 390 33.63 -10.42 22.74
CA GLN A 390 34.81 -9.55 22.94
C GLN A 390 35.01 -8.60 21.75
N ALA A 391 34.86 -9.10 20.52
CA ALA A 391 34.97 -8.28 19.31
C ALA A 391 34.04 -7.05 19.31
N THR A 392 32.87 -7.14 19.94
CA THR A 392 31.93 -6.02 20.06
C THR A 392 32.43 -4.99 21.09
N MET A 393 33.03 -5.44 22.19
CA MET A 393 33.63 -4.57 23.19
C MET A 393 34.87 -3.84 22.65
N ASP A 394 35.68 -4.55 21.86
CA ASP A 394 36.83 -3.99 21.17
C ASP A 394 36.40 -2.93 20.16
N LEU A 395 35.32 -3.19 19.41
CA LEU A 395 34.73 -2.22 18.48
C LEU A 395 34.27 -0.95 19.19
N PHE A 396 33.55 -1.07 20.32
CA PHE A 396 33.14 0.11 21.10
C PHE A 396 34.35 0.93 21.57
N SER A 397 35.42 0.25 21.99
CA SER A 397 36.66 0.91 22.41
C SER A 397 37.34 1.66 21.25
N CYS A 398 37.31 1.08 20.05
CA CYS A 398 37.87 1.69 18.83
C CYS A 398 37.17 3.01 18.46
N TYR A 399 35.84 3.06 18.55
CA TYR A 399 35.09 4.29 18.27
C TYR A 399 35.16 5.33 19.39
N GLY A 400 35.38 4.90 20.62
CA GLY A 400 35.61 5.78 21.77
C GLY A 400 34.54 6.85 21.91
N SER A 401 34.96 8.12 22.03
CA SER A 401 34.06 9.27 22.22
C SER A 401 33.22 9.64 21.00
N ARG A 402 33.47 9.03 19.83
CA ARG A 402 32.65 9.26 18.62
C ARG A 402 31.24 8.68 18.75
N ILE A 403 31.06 7.71 19.65
CA ILE A 403 29.76 7.10 19.96
C ILE A 403 29.47 7.22 21.47
N ARG A 404 28.20 7.32 21.82
CA ARG A 404 27.71 7.20 23.19
C ARG A 404 27.05 5.83 23.36
N ARG A 405 27.76 4.91 24.00
CA ARG A 405 27.24 3.59 24.34
C ARG A 405 26.35 3.67 25.57
N ILE A 406 25.11 3.21 25.45
CA ILE A 406 24.19 3.02 26.58
C ILE A 406 23.90 1.53 26.70
N VAL A 407 24.16 0.94 27.86
CA VAL A 407 23.95 -0.49 28.10
C VAL A 407 22.49 -0.74 28.52
N MET A 408 21.83 -1.68 27.83
CA MET A 408 20.48 -2.14 28.15
C MET A 408 20.49 -3.64 28.47
N PRO A 409 20.53 -4.03 29.76
CA PRO A 409 20.58 -5.43 30.14
C PRO A 409 19.26 -6.17 29.84
N GLY A 410 19.34 -7.49 29.64
CA GLY A 410 18.18 -8.37 29.57
C GLY A 410 17.85 -8.91 28.18
N ALA A 411 16.61 -9.37 27.99
CA ALA A 411 16.14 -9.92 26.72
C ALA A 411 16.17 -8.88 25.59
N PHE A 412 16.26 -9.34 24.33
CA PHE A 412 16.28 -8.42 23.20
C PHE A 412 14.91 -7.74 23.06
N ASN A 413 14.90 -6.41 23.10
CA ASN A 413 13.70 -5.61 22.88
C ASN A 413 14.09 -4.38 22.05
N PHE A 414 13.76 -4.43 20.76
CA PHE A 414 14.09 -3.38 19.80
C PHE A 414 13.35 -2.07 20.11
N ALA A 415 12.06 -2.17 20.44
CA ALA A 415 11.24 -1.01 20.80
C ALA A 415 11.80 -0.29 22.04
N LYS A 416 12.15 -1.04 23.08
CA LYS A 416 12.77 -0.50 24.30
C LYS A 416 14.13 0.15 24.02
N ALA A 417 14.95 -0.49 23.19
CA ALA A 417 16.22 0.07 22.79
C ALA A 417 16.02 1.42 22.07
N CYS A 418 15.07 1.50 21.14
CA CYS A 418 14.74 2.75 20.46
C CYS A 418 14.28 3.83 21.45
N ASN A 419 13.31 3.53 22.33
CA ASN A 419 12.82 4.46 23.35
C ASN A 419 13.95 4.99 24.24
N LEU A 420 14.82 4.09 24.72
CA LEU A 420 15.98 4.46 25.55
C LEU A 420 16.95 5.37 24.79
N GLY A 421 17.22 5.07 23.52
CA GLY A 421 18.10 5.91 22.69
C GLY A 421 17.52 7.28 22.40
N VAL A 422 16.22 7.38 22.10
CA VAL A 422 15.55 8.67 21.92
C VAL A 422 15.58 9.51 23.20
N ALA A 423 15.41 8.89 24.37
CA ALA A 423 15.54 9.60 25.65
C ALA A 423 16.93 10.24 25.81
N HIS A 424 18.00 9.53 25.42
CA HIS A 424 19.38 9.99 25.49
C HIS A 424 19.84 10.89 24.34
N ALA A 425 19.04 11.00 23.27
CA ALA A 425 19.34 11.84 22.11
C ALA A 425 19.42 13.33 22.48
N ARG A 426 20.40 14.04 21.94
CA ARG A 426 20.60 15.49 22.17
C ARG A 426 19.73 16.36 21.26
N HIS A 427 19.43 15.89 20.05
CA HIS A 427 18.81 16.70 19.02
C HIS A 427 17.31 16.43 18.87
N GLU A 428 16.64 17.37 18.20
CA GLU A 428 15.22 17.25 17.85
C GLU A 428 15.00 16.24 16.74
N LEU A 429 15.87 16.20 15.73
CA LEU A 429 15.81 15.19 14.68
C LEU A 429 16.43 13.89 15.19
N ILE A 430 15.64 12.82 15.13
CA ILE A 430 15.99 11.47 15.58
C ILE A 430 16.02 10.55 14.37
N MET A 431 17.18 9.95 14.12
CA MET A 431 17.34 8.88 13.14
C MET A 431 17.42 7.54 13.86
N LEU A 432 16.39 6.70 13.71
CA LEU A 432 16.50 5.28 14.01
C LEU A 432 17.25 4.60 12.88
N LEU A 433 18.29 3.84 13.21
CA LEU A 433 19.10 3.14 12.23
C LEU A 433 19.50 1.77 12.76
N ASN A 434 19.21 0.71 12.00
CA ASN A 434 19.72 -0.61 12.36
C ASN A 434 21.25 -0.66 12.27
N ASN A 435 21.86 -1.54 13.05
CA ASN A 435 23.31 -1.74 13.08
C ASN A 435 23.90 -2.34 11.80
N ASP A 436 23.10 -2.67 10.79
CA ASP A 436 23.48 -3.32 9.54
C ASP A 436 23.02 -2.54 8.29
N VAL A 437 22.79 -1.24 8.45
CA VAL A 437 22.44 -0.31 7.37
C VAL A 437 23.61 0.61 7.04
N SER A 438 23.88 0.82 5.75
CA SER A 438 24.97 1.67 5.28
C SER A 438 24.51 2.62 4.16
N PRO A 439 24.80 3.93 4.25
CA PRO A 439 24.45 4.88 3.21
C PRO A 439 25.15 4.62 1.87
N LEU A 440 24.43 4.90 0.76
CA LEU A 440 25.03 4.87 -0.59
C LEU A 440 25.64 6.21 -1.00
N ASN A 441 24.99 7.33 -0.64
CA ASN A 441 25.36 8.68 -1.07
C ASN A 441 25.48 9.61 0.13
N ARG A 442 26.28 10.68 0.05
CA ARG A 442 26.55 11.60 1.19
C ARG A 442 25.34 12.43 1.62
N GLU A 443 24.45 12.73 0.69
CA GLU A 443 23.32 13.63 0.87
C GLU A 443 22.06 12.92 1.38
N TRP A 444 22.11 11.60 1.61
CA TRP A 444 20.95 10.78 1.96
C TRP A 444 20.17 11.35 3.15
N LEU A 445 20.86 11.78 4.21
CA LEU A 445 20.26 12.34 5.41
C LEU A 445 19.58 13.67 5.12
N GLN A 446 20.22 14.53 4.31
CA GLN A 446 19.63 15.79 3.87
C GLN A 446 18.34 15.56 3.07
N ARG A 447 18.30 14.52 2.22
CA ARG A 447 17.11 14.15 1.44
C ARG A 447 15.94 13.68 2.30
N MET A 448 16.20 13.16 3.49
CA MET A 448 15.15 12.81 4.46
C MET A 448 14.78 14.01 5.33
N ALA A 449 15.77 14.77 5.80
CA ALA A 449 15.56 15.91 6.70
C ALA A 449 14.71 17.02 6.06
N VAL A 450 14.88 17.28 4.76
CA VAL A 450 14.07 18.27 4.04
C VAL A 450 12.58 17.91 4.01
N GLU A 451 12.22 16.64 4.21
CA GLU A 451 10.82 16.23 4.30
C GLU A 451 10.17 16.66 5.61
N LEU A 452 10.96 16.72 6.69
CA LEU A 452 10.54 17.20 8.01
C LEU A 452 10.70 18.72 8.15
N GLU A 453 11.01 19.47 7.09
CA GLU A 453 10.80 20.93 7.09
C GLU A 453 9.31 21.28 6.97
N ASP A 454 8.48 20.32 6.56
CA ASP A 454 7.02 20.40 6.64
C ASP A 454 6.57 19.86 8.01
N ASP A 455 5.92 20.71 8.81
CA ASP A 455 5.43 20.36 10.15
C ASP A 455 4.30 19.33 10.13
N CYS A 456 3.61 19.18 8.99
CA CYS A 456 2.63 18.11 8.82
C CYS A 456 3.31 16.74 8.64
N VAL A 457 4.58 16.66 8.27
CA VAL A 457 5.30 15.38 8.12
C VAL A 457 5.87 14.94 9.45
N GLY A 458 5.36 13.83 9.98
CA GLY A 458 5.79 13.28 11.27
C GLY A 458 7.02 12.38 11.17
N ALA A 459 7.11 11.56 10.11
CA ALA A 459 8.25 10.68 9.88
C ALA A 459 8.59 10.51 8.39
N CYS A 460 9.85 10.18 8.12
CA CYS A 460 10.36 9.91 6.77
C CYS A 460 11.15 8.60 6.72
N GLY A 461 10.94 7.80 5.66
CA GLY A 461 11.70 6.58 5.38
C GLY A 461 12.35 6.60 3.97
N PRO A 462 13.50 5.93 3.79
CA PRO A 462 14.23 5.90 2.53
C PRO A 462 13.91 4.67 1.67
N LEU A 463 14.49 4.61 0.47
CA LEU A 463 14.64 3.35 -0.27
C LEU A 463 15.77 2.51 0.37
N LEU A 464 15.44 1.33 0.90
CA LEU A 464 16.44 0.34 1.32
C LEU A 464 16.61 -0.73 0.26
N LEU A 465 17.87 -1.02 -0.05
CA LEU A 465 18.27 -2.03 -1.02
C LEU A 465 18.99 -3.19 -0.32
N PHE A 466 18.82 -4.37 -0.89
CA PHE A 466 19.73 -5.47 -0.65
C PHE A 466 21.11 -5.18 -1.25
N PRO A 467 22.17 -5.89 -0.83
CA PRO A 467 23.51 -5.74 -1.40
C PRO A 467 23.59 -5.94 -2.92
N ASP A 468 22.67 -6.71 -3.48
CA ASP A 468 22.57 -6.98 -4.92
C ASP A 468 21.79 -5.89 -5.70
N GLY A 469 21.38 -4.81 -5.02
CA GLY A 469 20.67 -3.68 -5.62
C GLY A 469 19.16 -3.86 -5.77
N PHE A 470 18.59 -5.01 -5.39
CA PHE A 470 17.15 -5.20 -5.39
C PHE A 470 16.50 -4.47 -4.21
N THR A 471 15.25 -4.06 -4.39
CA THR A 471 14.47 -3.35 -3.36
C THR A 471 14.18 -4.28 -2.19
N GLN A 472 14.48 -3.82 -0.98
CA GLN A 472 14.06 -4.47 0.26
C GLN A 472 12.92 -3.69 0.92
N HIS A 473 13.01 -2.36 0.94
CA HIS A 473 11.97 -1.50 1.47
C HIS A 473 11.74 -0.30 0.57
N ALA A 474 10.55 -0.21 0.02
CA ALA A 474 10.02 1.00 -0.59
C ALA A 474 8.67 1.34 0.07
N GLY A 475 8.66 1.46 1.40
CA GLY A 475 7.44 1.61 2.17
C GLY A 475 6.84 0.29 2.68
N VAL A 476 5.76 0.39 3.46
CA VAL A 476 5.01 -0.74 4.02
C VAL A 476 3.55 -0.68 3.56
N THR A 477 3.06 -1.80 3.04
CA THR A 477 1.64 -2.03 2.78
C THR A 477 0.99 -2.65 4.02
N ILE A 478 -0.01 -1.98 4.58
CA ILE A 478 -0.72 -2.43 5.78
C ILE A 478 -1.79 -3.46 5.43
N GLY A 479 -2.00 -4.45 6.30
CA GLY A 479 -2.86 -5.63 6.07
C GLY A 479 -2.23 -6.73 5.21
N ALA A 480 -1.16 -6.40 4.47
CA ALA A 480 -0.48 -7.37 3.61
C ALA A 480 0.22 -8.44 4.45
N GLY A 481 -0.10 -9.72 4.22
CA GLY A 481 0.51 -10.82 4.97
C GLY A 481 0.05 -10.88 6.44
N SER A 482 -1.22 -10.53 6.70
CA SER A 482 -1.89 -10.43 8.01
C SER A 482 -1.83 -9.03 8.62
N VAL A 483 -0.63 -8.47 8.81
CA VAL A 483 -0.47 -7.16 9.48
C VAL A 483 0.20 -6.14 8.57
N ALA A 484 1.37 -6.48 8.00
CA ALA A 484 2.16 -5.55 7.22
C ALA A 484 3.21 -6.27 6.39
N ARG A 485 3.56 -5.69 5.24
CA ARG A 485 4.64 -6.18 4.38
C ARG A 485 5.41 -5.02 3.75
N HIS A 486 6.72 -5.17 3.60
CA HIS A 486 7.52 -4.25 2.78
C HIS A 486 7.02 -4.28 1.33
N SER A 487 6.68 -3.13 0.79
CA SER A 487 6.23 -2.98 -0.60
C SER A 487 7.41 -3.13 -1.56
N PHE A 488 7.16 -3.69 -2.75
CA PHE A 488 8.13 -3.85 -3.84
C PHE A 488 9.32 -4.77 -3.53
N HIS A 489 9.21 -5.62 -2.52
CA HIS A 489 10.25 -6.55 -2.11
C HIS A 489 10.77 -7.41 -3.28
N PHE A 490 12.10 -7.43 -3.46
CA PHE A 490 12.81 -8.09 -4.55
C PHE A 490 12.41 -7.62 -5.97
N ARG A 491 11.93 -6.38 -6.12
CA ARG A 491 11.85 -5.71 -7.43
C ARG A 491 13.11 -4.89 -7.66
N HIS A 492 13.61 -4.90 -8.90
CA HIS A 492 14.72 -4.04 -9.27
C HIS A 492 14.19 -2.61 -9.49
N PRO A 493 14.75 -1.56 -8.82
CA PRO A 493 14.21 -0.19 -8.89
C PRO A 493 14.08 0.39 -10.30
N SER A 494 14.96 -0.02 -11.22
CA SER A 494 14.96 0.47 -12.62
C SER A 494 14.14 -0.40 -13.59
N ALA A 495 13.41 -1.41 -13.10
CA ALA A 495 12.67 -2.32 -13.97
C ALA A 495 11.39 -1.73 -14.57
N ASN A 496 10.87 -0.65 -13.99
CA ASN A 496 9.62 0.01 -14.39
C ASN A 496 8.43 -0.98 -14.49
N GLU A 497 8.26 -1.82 -13.48
CA GLU A 497 7.21 -2.85 -13.39
C GLU A 497 6.01 -2.41 -12.53
N ASP A 498 6.01 -1.13 -12.17
CA ASP A 498 5.25 -0.49 -11.11
C ASP A 498 4.76 0.90 -11.55
N GLU A 499 4.71 1.14 -12.86
CA GLU A 499 4.35 2.44 -13.44
C GLU A 499 5.20 3.59 -12.86
N GLN A 500 6.48 3.32 -12.61
CA GLN A 500 7.45 4.23 -11.97
C GLN A 500 7.15 4.64 -10.52
N LEU A 501 6.25 3.96 -9.81
CA LEU A 501 5.87 4.34 -8.45
C LEU A 501 7.04 4.30 -7.44
N ILE A 502 7.96 3.34 -7.54
CA ILE A 502 9.20 3.27 -6.75
C ILE A 502 10.08 4.51 -7.00
N SER A 503 9.94 5.19 -8.14
CA SER A 503 10.67 6.43 -8.41
C SER A 503 9.97 7.68 -7.88
N GLN A 504 8.80 7.56 -7.25
CA GLN A 504 8.02 8.69 -6.75
C GLN A 504 8.13 8.84 -5.23
N ARG A 505 8.39 10.07 -4.79
CA ARG A 505 8.11 10.51 -3.42
C ARG A 505 6.61 10.39 -3.16
N ARG A 506 6.20 9.81 -2.03
CA ARG A 506 4.77 9.62 -1.71
C ARG A 506 4.48 9.58 -0.22
N GLU A 507 3.25 9.92 0.12
CA GLU A 507 2.68 9.59 1.42
C GLU A 507 2.42 8.07 1.49
N ILE A 508 2.67 7.48 2.66
CA ILE A 508 2.42 6.05 2.92
C ILE A 508 1.95 5.85 4.37
N SER A 509 1.48 4.65 4.69
CA SER A 509 0.96 4.32 6.02
C SER A 509 2.07 4.08 7.04
N ALA A 510 3.16 3.44 6.63
CA ALA A 510 4.31 3.20 7.49
C ALA A 510 5.61 3.05 6.70
N VAL A 511 6.71 3.33 7.38
CA VAL A 511 8.09 3.05 6.96
C VAL A 511 8.78 2.25 8.05
N THR A 512 9.88 1.56 7.72
CA THR A 512 10.55 0.70 8.70
C THR A 512 11.53 1.47 9.58
N ALA A 513 11.67 1.06 10.85
CA ALA A 513 12.68 1.59 11.76
C ALA A 513 14.11 1.11 11.45
N ALA A 514 14.32 0.28 10.42
CA ALA A 514 15.67 0.03 9.91
C ALA A 514 16.37 1.31 9.46
N CYS A 515 15.60 2.29 8.94
CA CYS A 515 16.03 3.66 8.76
C CYS A 515 14.80 4.58 8.77
N LEU A 516 14.59 5.31 9.87
CA LEU A 516 13.42 6.18 10.07
C LEU A 516 13.85 7.49 10.71
N LEU A 517 13.53 8.60 10.06
CA LEU A 517 13.75 9.95 10.60
C LEU A 517 12.44 10.49 11.18
N THR A 518 12.50 11.03 12.40
CA THR A 518 11.35 11.63 13.11
C THR A 518 11.80 12.78 14.02
N ARG A 519 10.84 13.44 14.69
CA ARG A 519 11.06 14.46 15.73
C ARG A 519 10.98 13.86 17.13
N LYS A 520 11.89 14.27 18.02
CA LYS A 520 11.91 13.86 19.44
C LYS A 520 10.65 14.32 20.17
N THR A 521 10.20 15.55 19.92
CA THR A 521 8.95 16.07 20.49
C THR A 521 7.75 15.20 20.09
N LEU A 522 7.61 14.92 18.79
CA LEU A 522 6.54 14.05 18.27
C LEU A 522 6.64 12.64 18.84
N TRP A 523 7.83 12.05 18.88
CA TRP A 523 8.07 10.74 19.49
C TRP A 523 7.52 10.67 20.91
N ASN A 524 7.83 11.67 21.75
CA ASN A 524 7.33 11.73 23.11
C ASN A 524 5.81 11.93 23.16
N ASN A 525 5.26 12.79 22.30
CA ASN A 525 3.83 13.08 22.25
C ASN A 525 2.97 11.86 21.90
N VAL A 526 3.45 10.99 21.00
CA VAL A 526 2.75 9.75 20.60
C VAL A 526 3.13 8.54 21.46
N GLY A 527 3.93 8.74 22.51
CA GLY A 527 4.33 7.70 23.46
C GLY A 527 5.33 6.68 22.90
N GLY A 528 6.21 7.08 21.97
CA GLY A 528 7.31 6.26 21.45
C GLY A 528 6.88 4.95 20.80
N MET A 529 7.71 3.90 20.89
CA MET A 529 7.31 2.54 20.48
C MET A 529 6.68 1.77 21.64
N ASN A 530 5.70 0.92 21.34
CA ASN A 530 5.07 0.04 22.35
C ASN A 530 5.99 -1.12 22.75
N GLU A 531 6.88 -0.88 23.70
CA GLU A 531 7.87 -1.87 24.13
C GLU A 531 7.31 -3.06 24.93
N ASP A 532 6.10 -2.92 25.48
CA ASP A 532 5.43 -3.95 26.28
C ASP A 532 4.77 -5.03 25.42
N ASN A 533 4.21 -4.62 24.28
CA ASN A 533 3.44 -5.51 23.40
C ASN A 533 4.13 -5.81 22.06
N LEU A 534 5.05 -4.96 21.61
CA LEU A 534 5.71 -5.03 20.29
C LEU A 534 7.24 -4.97 20.43
N ALA A 535 7.81 -5.94 21.14
CA ALA A 535 9.24 -5.95 21.45
C ALA A 535 10.14 -6.09 20.20
N VAL A 536 9.70 -6.83 19.17
CA VAL A 536 10.53 -7.17 18.00
C VAL A 536 9.83 -6.88 16.68
N ALA A 537 8.60 -7.38 16.48
CA ALA A 537 7.84 -7.15 15.24
C ALA A 537 6.85 -5.98 15.37
N PHE A 538 6.58 -5.33 14.23
CA PHE A 538 5.53 -4.31 14.05
C PHE A 538 5.62 -3.03 14.90
N ASN A 539 6.66 -2.85 15.73
CA ASN A 539 6.85 -1.63 16.53
C ASN A 539 6.95 -0.35 15.66
N ASP A 540 7.59 -0.45 14.51
CA ASP A 540 7.71 0.64 13.54
C ASP A 540 6.39 0.93 12.83
N VAL A 541 5.63 -0.11 12.50
CA VAL A 541 4.27 0.01 11.96
C VAL A 541 3.34 0.67 12.97
N ASP A 542 3.29 0.20 14.22
CA ASP A 542 2.51 0.79 15.31
C ASP A 542 2.89 2.26 15.53
N TYR A 543 4.19 2.57 15.61
CA TYR A 543 4.66 3.94 15.75
C TYR A 543 4.17 4.84 14.61
N CYS A 544 4.31 4.40 13.35
CA CYS A 544 3.83 5.16 12.20
C CYS A 544 2.31 5.37 12.24
N LEU A 545 1.54 4.36 12.65
CA LEU A 545 0.09 4.48 12.77
C LEU A 545 -0.32 5.44 13.89
N LYS A 546 0.39 5.47 15.03
CA LYS A 546 0.18 6.48 16.09
C LYS A 546 0.50 7.91 15.62
N VAL A 547 1.59 8.08 14.87
CA VAL A 547 1.92 9.36 14.23
C VAL A 547 0.83 9.80 13.26
N ARG A 548 0.21 8.87 12.53
CA ARG A 548 -0.93 9.19 11.67
C ARG A 548 -2.19 9.55 12.43
N GLU A 549 -2.49 8.85 13.52
CA GLU A 549 -3.61 9.22 14.40
C GLU A 549 -3.44 10.61 15.02
N SER A 550 -2.22 11.13 15.18
CA SER A 550 -1.98 12.51 15.61
C SER A 550 -2.14 13.55 14.49
N GLY A 551 -2.56 13.13 13.29
CA GLY A 551 -2.76 14.01 12.12
C GLY A 551 -1.49 14.28 11.31
N ASN A 552 -0.39 13.58 11.60
CA ASN A 552 0.86 13.75 10.86
C ASN A 552 1.01 12.72 9.73
N LYS A 553 1.70 13.13 8.67
CA LYS A 553 1.98 12.33 7.48
C LYS A 553 3.24 11.50 7.65
N ILE A 554 3.26 10.33 7.03
CA ILE A 554 4.49 9.54 6.84
C ILE A 554 4.89 9.66 5.38
N ILE A 555 6.12 10.13 5.13
CA ILE A 555 6.68 10.27 3.79
C ILE A 555 7.67 9.15 3.52
N TRP A 556 7.54 8.54 2.35
CA TRP A 556 8.59 7.72 1.78
C TRP A 556 9.26 8.47 0.63
N THR A 557 10.60 8.50 0.62
CA THR A 557 11.37 9.21 -0.40
C THR A 557 12.35 8.28 -1.13
N PRO A 558 12.30 8.21 -2.48
CA PRO A 558 13.26 7.43 -3.27
C PRO A 558 14.64 8.11 -3.34
N HIS A 559 14.73 9.36 -2.88
CA HIS A 559 15.92 10.19 -3.01
C HIS A 559 17.00 9.89 -1.95
N ALA A 560 16.64 9.22 -0.86
CA ALA A 560 17.56 8.66 0.11
C ALA A 560 17.68 7.15 -0.13
N ARG A 561 18.91 6.66 -0.36
CA ARG A 561 19.17 5.26 -0.69
C ARG A 561 20.26 4.70 0.22
N LEU A 562 19.96 3.57 0.86
CA LEU A 562 20.88 2.86 1.73
C LEU A 562 20.84 1.37 1.42
N THR A 563 21.94 0.68 1.68
CA THR A 563 21.99 -0.79 1.67
C THR A 563 21.71 -1.30 3.08
N HIS A 564 20.90 -2.34 3.21
CA HIS A 564 20.61 -3.00 4.48
C HIS A 564 21.00 -4.48 4.36
N LEU A 565 21.91 -4.93 5.22
CA LEU A 565 22.51 -6.28 5.18
C LEU A 565 21.65 -7.35 5.88
N GLU A 566 20.34 -7.11 6.01
CA GLU A 566 19.34 -7.86 6.81
C GLU A 566 19.44 -9.39 6.74
N SER A 567 19.89 -9.93 5.60
CA SER A 567 20.06 -11.37 5.37
C SER A 567 21.02 -12.06 6.33
N VAL A 568 21.76 -11.30 7.15
CA VAL A 568 22.74 -11.78 8.12
C VAL A 568 22.31 -11.63 9.59
N SER A 569 21.42 -10.69 9.96
CA SER A 569 21.08 -10.41 11.38
C SER A 569 19.78 -11.10 11.85
N ARG A 570 18.73 -11.16 11.01
CA ARG A 570 17.46 -11.83 11.34
C ARG A 570 17.45 -13.28 10.86
N LYS A 571 17.77 -14.22 11.74
CA LYS A 571 17.31 -15.61 11.58
C LYS A 571 15.78 -15.64 11.65
N ALA A 572 15.13 -16.52 10.91
CA ALA A 572 13.68 -16.68 10.95
C ALA A 572 13.17 -16.85 12.40
N ASP A 573 11.91 -16.49 12.66
CA ASP A 573 11.24 -16.82 13.91
C ASP A 573 10.92 -18.31 13.93
N ASP A 574 11.97 -19.11 14.15
CA ASP A 574 12.01 -20.56 13.99
C ASP A 574 11.88 -21.33 15.31
N THR A 575 12.07 -20.65 16.45
CA THR A 575 11.89 -21.26 17.77
C THR A 575 10.46 -21.07 18.28
N PRO A 576 9.93 -22.00 19.09
CA PRO A 576 8.59 -21.90 19.67
C PRO A 576 8.36 -20.60 20.46
N GLU A 577 9.38 -20.07 21.13
CA GLU A 577 9.32 -18.81 21.88
C GLU A 577 9.13 -17.62 20.95
N LYS A 578 9.89 -17.55 19.85
CA LYS A 578 9.80 -16.49 18.85
C LYS A 578 8.46 -16.52 18.13
N LEU A 579 7.98 -17.71 17.77
CA LEU A 579 6.66 -17.89 17.15
C LEU A 579 5.52 -17.44 18.08
N ARG A 580 5.59 -17.80 19.38
CA ARG A 580 4.62 -17.34 20.39
C ARG A 580 4.66 -15.82 20.58
N ARG A 581 5.86 -15.23 20.64
CA ARG A 581 6.04 -13.77 20.68
C ARG A 581 5.41 -13.11 19.45
N PHE A 582 5.76 -13.56 18.25
CA PHE A 582 5.22 -13.02 17.00
C PHE A 582 3.70 -13.12 16.95
N ALA A 583 3.11 -14.25 17.38
CA ALA A 583 1.66 -14.41 17.45
C ALA A 583 1.00 -13.43 18.44
N LYS A 584 1.64 -13.13 19.58
CA LYS A 584 1.17 -12.11 20.53
C LYS A 584 1.24 -10.70 19.91
N GLU A 585 2.35 -10.37 19.25
CA GLU A 585 2.56 -9.10 18.56
C GLU A 585 1.56 -8.91 17.41
N GLU A 586 1.33 -9.95 16.60
CA GLU A 586 0.30 -9.98 15.55
C GLU A 586 -1.10 -9.75 16.13
N LYS A 587 -1.43 -10.43 17.24
CA LYS A 587 -2.72 -10.27 17.93
C LYS A 587 -2.94 -8.82 18.38
N TYR A 588 -1.94 -8.20 19.02
CA TYR A 588 -2.03 -6.79 19.42
C TYR A 588 -2.34 -5.88 18.24
N MET A 589 -1.67 -6.08 17.10
CA MET A 589 -1.89 -5.26 15.90
C MET A 589 -3.32 -5.42 15.35
N HIS A 590 -3.89 -6.62 15.36
CA HIS A 590 -5.28 -6.82 14.94
C HIS A 590 -6.28 -6.19 15.92
N GLU A 591 -6.03 -6.30 17.23
CA GLU A 591 -6.88 -5.71 18.27
C GLU A 591 -6.85 -4.18 18.25
N ARG A 592 -5.66 -3.56 18.06
CA ARG A 592 -5.50 -2.10 18.07
C ARG A 592 -5.77 -1.43 16.73
N TRP A 593 -5.38 -2.07 15.62
CA TRP A 593 -5.31 -1.47 14.29
C TRP A 593 -6.18 -2.16 13.24
N GLY A 594 -7.05 -3.11 13.62
CA GLY A 594 -7.83 -3.94 12.69
C GLY A 594 -8.55 -3.18 11.57
N LYS A 595 -9.08 -1.98 11.85
CA LYS A 595 -9.73 -1.12 10.82
C LYS A 595 -8.77 -0.75 9.68
N VAL A 596 -7.59 -0.21 10.00
CA VAL A 596 -6.60 0.20 8.97
C VAL A 596 -5.92 -1.02 8.33
N LEU A 597 -5.82 -2.16 9.04
CA LEU A 597 -5.37 -3.43 8.45
C LEU A 597 -6.27 -3.89 7.30
N LEU A 598 -7.57 -3.60 7.36
CA LEU A 598 -8.50 -3.96 6.30
C LEU A 598 -8.55 -2.91 5.18
N ASN A 599 -8.29 -1.64 5.48
CA ASN A 599 -8.46 -0.54 4.54
C ASN A 599 -7.30 0.47 4.59
N ASP A 600 -6.10 0.04 4.21
CA ASP A 600 -4.96 0.95 4.04
C ASP A 600 -5.29 2.05 3.02
N PRO A 601 -5.28 3.35 3.39
CA PRO A 601 -5.62 4.44 2.46
C PRO A 601 -4.63 4.57 1.30
N TYR A 602 -3.42 4.03 1.42
CA TYR A 602 -2.41 4.08 0.35
C TYR A 602 -2.26 2.77 -0.43
N TYR A 603 -3.13 1.78 -0.19
CA TYR A 603 -3.25 0.57 -1.00
C TYR A 603 -4.68 0.38 -1.51
N ASN A 604 -4.85 0.30 -2.82
CA ASN A 604 -6.17 0.28 -3.45
C ASN A 604 -6.96 -0.99 -3.06
N PRO A 605 -8.26 -0.88 -2.75
CA PRO A 605 -9.08 -1.98 -2.25
C PRO A 605 -9.37 -3.08 -3.29
N ASN A 606 -9.17 -2.79 -4.58
CA ASN A 606 -9.26 -3.78 -5.66
C ASN A 606 -8.03 -4.71 -5.71
N LEU A 607 -6.91 -4.31 -5.11
CA LEU A 607 -5.66 -5.07 -5.15
C LEU A 607 -5.55 -6.04 -3.98
N SER A 608 -5.01 -7.24 -4.21
CA SER A 608 -4.90 -8.26 -3.18
C SER A 608 -3.87 -7.94 -2.10
N LEU A 609 -4.20 -8.19 -0.83
CA LEU A 609 -3.25 -8.14 0.29
C LEU A 609 -2.48 -9.45 0.48
N SER A 610 -2.90 -10.50 -0.23
CA SER A 610 -2.34 -11.84 -0.10
C SER A 610 -1.29 -12.11 -1.17
N ALA A 611 -1.61 -11.79 -2.43
CA ALA A 611 -0.69 -11.94 -3.55
C ALA A 611 0.43 -10.88 -3.55
N GLY A 612 1.21 -10.86 -4.62
CA GLY A 612 2.19 -9.79 -4.89
C GLY A 612 1.52 -8.43 -5.10
N ASP A 613 2.31 -7.36 -5.01
CA ASP A 613 1.82 -5.99 -5.23
C ASP A 613 1.19 -5.85 -6.62
N PHE A 614 0.07 -5.12 -6.70
CA PHE A 614 -0.68 -4.82 -7.94
C PHE A 614 -1.39 -6.00 -8.62
N VAL A 615 -1.60 -7.10 -7.90
CA VAL A 615 -2.46 -8.20 -8.36
C VAL A 615 -3.92 -7.90 -8.03
N LEU A 616 -4.82 -8.01 -9.02
CA LEU A 616 -6.26 -7.83 -8.84
C LEU A 616 -6.86 -8.92 -7.94
N ASP A 617 -7.65 -8.51 -6.95
CA ASP A 617 -8.39 -9.43 -6.08
C ASP A 617 -9.75 -9.78 -6.71
N ALA A 618 -10.19 -11.04 -6.61
CA ALA A 618 -11.49 -11.43 -7.15
C ALA A 618 -12.65 -10.78 -6.38
N LEU A 619 -12.45 -10.45 -5.10
CA LEU A 619 -13.37 -9.64 -4.32
C LEU A 619 -12.66 -8.37 -3.83
N PRO A 620 -13.03 -7.19 -4.32
CA PRO A 620 -12.59 -5.92 -3.74
C PRO A 620 -13.02 -5.83 -2.29
N ARG A 621 -12.21 -5.14 -1.47
CA ARG A 621 -12.50 -4.96 -0.03
C ARG A 621 -13.64 -3.97 0.19
N ASP A 622 -13.30 -2.69 0.27
CA ASP A 622 -14.25 -1.59 0.51
C ASP A 622 -14.13 -0.60 -0.65
N LEU A 623 -15.24 -0.43 -1.38
CA LEU A 623 -15.31 0.47 -2.55
C LEU A 623 -15.99 1.81 -2.24
N SER A 624 -16.26 2.10 -0.97
CA SER A 624 -16.74 3.42 -0.56
C SER A 624 -15.73 4.52 -0.89
N PRO A 625 -16.16 5.78 -1.06
CA PRO A 625 -15.26 6.91 -1.21
C PRO A 625 -14.25 7.00 -0.06
N ARG A 626 -12.96 7.13 -0.38
CA ARG A 626 -11.84 7.08 0.57
C ARG A 626 -11.17 8.43 0.72
N LEU A 627 -10.90 8.82 1.96
CA LEU A 627 -10.07 9.98 2.32
C LEU A 627 -8.65 9.56 2.72
N ALA A 628 -7.68 10.49 2.72
CA ALA A 628 -6.31 10.20 3.16
C ALA A 628 -6.20 9.98 4.69
N ASP A 629 -6.98 10.73 5.47
CA ASP A 629 -6.95 10.68 6.94
C ASP A 629 -7.90 9.60 7.49
N ALA A 630 -7.30 8.53 8.02
CA ALA A 630 -8.04 7.42 8.62
C ALA A 630 -8.90 7.82 9.83
N ALA A 631 -8.52 8.88 10.56
CA ALA A 631 -9.29 9.40 11.70
C ALA A 631 -10.65 9.99 11.28
N ARG A 632 -10.75 10.56 10.07
CA ARG A 632 -11.99 11.12 9.53
C ARG A 632 -12.86 10.11 8.77
N GLN A 633 -12.32 8.94 8.42
CA GLN A 633 -13.12 7.85 7.85
C GLN A 633 -14.00 7.12 8.90
N ALA A 634 -13.80 7.40 10.19
CA ALA A 634 -14.45 6.69 11.30
C ALA A 634 -15.61 7.47 11.96
N ASN A 635 -15.82 8.73 11.56
CA ASN A 635 -16.98 9.55 11.90
C ASN A 635 -17.90 9.62 10.69
#